data_AF-A0A2D5T416-F1
#
_entry.id   AF-A0A2D5T416-F1
#
_cell.length_a   1.000
_cell.length_b   1.000
_cell.length_c   1.000
_cell.angle_alpha   90.00
_cell.angle_beta   90.00
_cell.angle_gamma   90.00
#
_symmetry.space_group_name_H-M   'P 1'
#
loop_
_entity.id
_entity.type
_entity.pdbx_description
1 polymer ?
#
loop_
_entity_poly.entity_id
_entity_poly.type
_entity_poly.pdbx_seq_one_letter_code
_entity_poly.pdbx_strand_id
1 'polypeptide(L)'
;MLRSISAALVCAASISVQAFEVQLPQYISPGEQVVMSAGPIAQYDEFAWQSSSFNVQLQSYGDKQQFAALKLPKYANDSQISVYTYGLQGWSYETQQNVIEVRANKPKLPSSIDIVGPSSLLLDQPNTLVLQGVAPNTNISWQAVDDNGSDQGVQLQSVADNQLELSLDSAAFQGETIHVLATVNLSGWQYQVTQSFNLEGQAPPPNLVINTQNTYQEFKAGTLSAFVEHTLPEDEVTFKWRVIAKGNAETVQLSTSEQAQTQVQVDGIDTVSKVTLAVNATVRSTEKTVSLNKEFDISVLPNKAPTLSFNTTKTQLWAGESMALSVTSADPEQDAVTLDVKNLSTDLVALTKQGSGYVITAKAITSDEQAKFKLMATDEWGNETFEQITLPVRRLPTVSFSHLRRLYAHSPGTLKAAIDIPMNDVKKITWQQRFGEQVQLTTPAEMTTDFMAKSGGSELGFAVHLTLSEDVTVSANTNLTVLSSQRLNDTGDVLYVDKQGNWTQHIADSLAGLDALVGRDAASVLLKQGAGPQGFDFNFLSEQGDVVAAFSTQAVCLRDNHTGFVWLLKTAANGDLQSKQNINQINSNITALNEKQRCGMQTWRLPNAEQLLSVLSTHKSEHTLHWLTATEAGLGQVFSRLQLLSATKKADQNYIINWHPSTLTSSWMSSQNAYHFLLMAGE
;
A
#
# COMPACT_ATOMS: atom_id res chain seq x y z
N MET A 1 34.43 89.62 -78.90
CA MET A 1 35.24 88.43 -79.28
C MET A 1 35.11 87.40 -78.16
N LEU A 2 34.72 86.18 -78.53
CA LEU A 2 34.33 85.06 -77.66
C LEU A 2 35.32 84.76 -76.54
N ARG A 3 34.82 84.49 -75.32
CA ARG A 3 35.35 83.46 -74.40
C ARG A 3 34.23 82.89 -73.49
N SER A 4 34.03 81.57 -73.60
CA SER A 4 33.45 80.60 -72.65
C SER A 4 32.24 81.00 -71.77
N ILE A 5 31.08 80.40 -72.05
CA ILE A 5 29.95 80.30 -71.11
C ILE A 5 30.21 79.08 -70.21
N SER A 6 30.50 79.35 -68.94
CA SER A 6 30.61 78.34 -67.88
C SER A 6 29.28 78.22 -67.14
N ALA A 7 28.90 76.99 -66.84
CA ALA A 7 27.72 76.61 -66.07
C ALA A 7 27.63 77.36 -64.74
N ALA A 8 26.57 78.16 -64.58
CA ALA A 8 26.15 78.67 -63.29
C ALA A 8 25.17 77.65 -62.69
N LEU A 9 25.70 76.93 -61.71
CA LEU A 9 25.02 76.07 -60.76
C LEU A 9 23.81 76.82 -60.16
N VAL A 10 22.60 76.34 -60.47
CA VAL A 10 21.39 76.73 -59.74
C VAL A 10 21.53 76.10 -58.35
N CYS A 11 21.94 76.91 -57.37
CA CYS A 11 21.75 76.60 -55.96
C CYS A 11 20.25 76.51 -55.69
N ALA A 12 19.69 75.30 -55.86
CA ALA A 12 18.47 74.94 -55.17
C ALA A 12 18.83 74.90 -53.69
N ALA A 13 18.50 75.98 -52.98
CA ALA A 13 18.43 75.97 -51.53
C ALA A 13 17.44 74.86 -51.15
N SER A 14 17.95 73.73 -50.70
CA SER A 14 17.18 72.81 -49.88
C SER A 14 16.88 73.54 -48.58
N ILE A 15 15.77 74.28 -48.57
CA ILE A 15 15.10 74.67 -47.32
C ILE A 15 14.67 73.35 -46.69
N SER A 16 15.45 72.86 -45.72
CA SER A 16 14.96 71.84 -44.80
C SER A 16 13.88 72.51 -43.96
N VAL A 17 12.63 72.42 -44.40
CA VAL A 17 11.47 72.68 -43.54
C VAL A 17 11.55 71.63 -42.45
N GLN A 18 11.92 72.03 -41.23
CA GLN A 18 11.75 71.17 -40.06
C GLN A 18 10.24 70.99 -39.89
N ALA A 19 9.72 69.81 -40.23
CA ALA A 19 8.36 69.44 -39.86
C ALA A 19 8.22 69.65 -38.34
N PHE A 20 7.13 70.29 -37.91
CA PHE A 20 6.84 70.37 -36.48
C PHE A 20 6.69 68.97 -35.89
N GLU A 21 7.03 68.82 -34.61
CA GLU A 21 7.07 67.53 -33.93
C GLU A 21 5.88 67.39 -32.97
N VAL A 22 5.21 66.25 -33.04
CA VAL A 22 4.13 65.87 -32.12
C VAL A 22 4.62 64.77 -31.20
N GLN A 23 4.50 64.98 -29.89
CA GLN A 23 4.83 64.00 -28.87
C GLN A 23 3.55 63.33 -28.36
N LEU A 24 3.49 62.01 -28.46
CA LEU A 24 2.34 61.19 -28.06
C LEU A 24 2.79 59.76 -27.69
N PRO A 25 2.00 58.99 -26.92
CA PRO A 25 2.29 57.58 -26.68
C PRO A 25 1.99 56.72 -27.91
N GLN A 26 2.60 55.53 -27.95
CA GLN A 26 2.30 54.52 -28.95
C GLN A 26 1.05 53.71 -28.59
N TYR A 27 0.74 53.57 -27.30
CA TYR A 27 -0.32 52.72 -26.77
C TYR A 27 -1.26 53.47 -25.83
N ILE A 28 -2.55 53.10 -25.85
CA ILE A 28 -3.57 53.55 -24.90
C ILE A 28 -4.52 52.38 -24.53
N SER A 29 -4.99 52.32 -23.28
CA SER A 29 -5.96 51.33 -22.82
C SER A 29 -7.39 51.89 -22.78
N PRO A 30 -8.45 51.07 -22.98
CA PRO A 30 -9.82 51.49 -22.75
C PRO A 30 -10.04 52.02 -21.32
N GLY A 31 -10.64 53.21 -21.20
CA GLY A 31 -10.85 53.91 -19.93
C GLY A 31 -9.72 54.85 -19.51
N GLU A 32 -8.67 54.96 -20.32
CA GLU A 32 -7.50 55.81 -20.06
C GLU A 32 -7.62 57.19 -20.72
N GLN A 33 -6.88 58.15 -20.18
CA GLN A 33 -6.65 59.46 -20.79
C GLN A 33 -5.15 59.66 -20.96
N VAL A 34 -4.74 60.12 -22.14
CA VAL A 34 -3.36 60.48 -22.46
C VAL A 34 -3.28 61.95 -22.88
N VAL A 35 -2.14 62.56 -22.66
CA VAL A 35 -1.81 63.94 -23.03
C VAL A 35 -0.81 63.92 -24.18
N MET A 36 -1.01 64.80 -25.15
CA MET A 36 -0.16 64.96 -26.32
C MET A 36 0.29 66.42 -26.39
N SER A 37 1.45 66.67 -26.98
CA SER A 37 1.99 68.01 -27.17
C SER A 37 2.55 68.20 -28.59
N ALA A 38 2.55 69.42 -29.09
CA ALA A 38 3.12 69.79 -30.38
C ALA A 38 4.08 70.98 -30.24
N GLY A 39 5.16 71.00 -31.01
CA GLY A 39 6.14 72.09 -31.02
C GLY A 39 7.02 72.14 -32.27
N PRO A 40 7.84 73.20 -32.45
CA PRO A 40 8.05 74.31 -31.53
C PRO A 40 6.96 75.41 -31.63
N ILE A 41 6.48 75.88 -30.48
CA ILE A 41 5.35 76.82 -30.30
C ILE A 41 5.61 78.22 -30.91
N ALA A 42 6.89 78.63 -30.98
CA ALA A 42 7.28 79.95 -31.45
C ALA A 42 7.01 80.18 -32.95
N GLN A 43 6.92 79.11 -33.74
CA GLN A 43 6.79 79.19 -35.20
C GLN A 43 5.33 79.28 -35.69
N TYR A 44 4.38 78.88 -34.86
CA TYR A 44 2.96 78.76 -35.21
C TYR A 44 2.10 79.75 -34.40
N ASP A 45 0.99 80.18 -34.97
CA ASP A 45 0.00 81.03 -34.30
C ASP A 45 -0.91 80.21 -33.36
N GLU A 46 -1.29 78.99 -33.80
CA GLU A 46 -2.12 78.05 -33.04
C GLU A 46 -1.94 76.61 -33.57
N PHE A 47 -2.24 75.62 -32.75
CA PHE A 47 -2.35 74.21 -33.15
C PHE A 47 -3.80 73.74 -33.11
N ALA A 48 -4.20 72.88 -34.05
CA ALA A 48 -5.48 72.18 -34.00
C ALA A 48 -5.29 70.67 -34.03
N TRP A 49 -6.21 69.94 -33.42
CA TRP A 49 -6.13 68.49 -33.24
C TRP A 49 -7.42 67.81 -33.68
N GLN A 50 -7.29 66.66 -34.35
CA GLN A 50 -8.42 65.84 -34.76
C GLN A 50 -8.10 64.34 -34.59
N SER A 51 -9.10 63.53 -34.21
CA SER A 51 -8.98 62.07 -34.13
C SER A 51 -9.83 61.38 -35.21
N SER A 52 -9.42 60.18 -35.62
CA SER A 52 -10.18 59.35 -36.58
C SER A 52 -11.32 58.56 -35.95
N SER A 53 -11.44 58.54 -34.62
CA SER A 53 -12.45 57.76 -33.88
C SER A 53 -13.50 58.66 -33.25
N PHE A 54 -14.78 58.35 -33.53
CA PHE A 54 -15.93 59.06 -32.97
C PHE A 54 -16.15 58.78 -31.47
N ASN A 55 -15.55 57.72 -30.93
CA ASN A 55 -15.71 57.34 -29.53
C ASN A 55 -14.73 58.08 -28.60
N VAL A 56 -13.73 58.77 -29.14
CA VAL A 56 -12.68 59.43 -28.39
C VAL A 56 -13.08 60.86 -28.05
N GLN A 57 -12.83 61.28 -26.81
CA GLN A 57 -12.94 62.68 -26.42
C GLN A 57 -11.57 63.33 -26.55
N LEU A 58 -11.46 64.36 -27.40
CA LEU A 58 -10.23 65.11 -27.61
C LEU A 58 -10.45 66.55 -27.16
N GLN A 59 -9.62 67.04 -26.24
CA GLN A 59 -9.69 68.40 -25.71
C GLN A 59 -8.32 69.06 -25.78
N SER A 60 -8.20 70.13 -26.56
CA SER A 60 -6.98 70.93 -26.63
C SER A 60 -6.93 71.99 -25.52
N TYR A 61 -5.73 72.36 -25.08
CA TYR A 61 -5.48 73.36 -24.05
C TYR A 61 -4.05 73.90 -24.09
N GLY A 62 -3.76 74.85 -23.19
CA GLY A 62 -2.48 75.55 -23.10
C GLY A 62 -2.33 76.70 -24.11
N ASP A 63 -1.21 77.40 -24.03
CA ASP A 63 -0.89 78.48 -24.95
C ASP A 63 -0.96 77.97 -26.40
N LYS A 64 -1.60 78.75 -27.28
CA LYS A 64 -1.75 78.40 -28.71
C LYS A 64 -2.30 76.98 -28.97
N GLN A 65 -3.02 76.38 -28.02
CA GLN A 65 -3.58 75.01 -28.11
C GLN A 65 -2.53 73.90 -28.36
N GLN A 66 -1.30 74.12 -27.89
CA GLN A 66 -0.16 73.21 -28.12
C GLN A 66 -0.29 71.85 -27.41
N PHE A 67 -1.22 71.67 -26.47
CA PHE A 67 -1.50 70.41 -25.81
C PHE A 67 -2.87 69.86 -26.19
N ALA A 68 -3.04 68.54 -26.18
CA ALA A 68 -4.33 67.89 -26.31
C ALA A 68 -4.45 66.65 -25.41
N ALA A 69 -5.55 66.58 -24.65
CA ALA A 69 -5.94 65.40 -23.89
C ALA A 69 -6.86 64.52 -24.73
N LEU A 70 -6.46 63.27 -24.93
CA LEU A 70 -7.22 62.24 -25.61
C LEU A 70 -7.72 61.21 -24.58
N LYS A 71 -9.03 61.14 -24.38
CA LYS A 71 -9.68 60.21 -23.46
C LYS A 71 -10.43 59.14 -24.23
N LEU A 72 -10.08 57.88 -23.96
CA LEU A 72 -10.70 56.70 -24.55
C LEU A 72 -11.71 56.10 -23.56
N PRO A 73 -13.02 56.05 -23.87
CA PRO A 73 -14.00 55.43 -22.99
C PRO A 73 -13.74 53.94 -22.75
N LYS A 74 -14.17 53.41 -21.60
CA LYS A 74 -14.00 51.99 -21.24
C LYS A 74 -14.63 51.01 -22.23
N TYR A 75 -15.64 51.44 -22.98
CA TYR A 75 -16.38 50.63 -23.95
C TYR A 75 -15.88 50.80 -25.39
N ALA A 76 -14.81 51.57 -25.61
CA ALA A 76 -14.24 51.74 -26.94
C ALA A 76 -13.59 50.43 -27.42
N ASN A 77 -13.91 50.04 -28.66
CA ASN A 77 -13.42 48.80 -29.30
C ASN A 77 -12.48 49.09 -30.47
N ASP A 78 -12.03 50.33 -30.61
CA ASP A 78 -11.05 50.75 -31.60
C ASP A 78 -9.76 49.95 -31.42
N SER A 79 -9.13 49.47 -32.51
CA SER A 79 -7.81 48.82 -32.45
C SER A 79 -6.67 49.81 -32.63
N GLN A 80 -6.92 50.91 -33.33
CA GLN A 80 -5.99 52.01 -33.59
C GLN A 80 -6.75 53.33 -33.72
N ILE A 81 -6.13 54.42 -33.29
CA ILE A 81 -6.66 55.78 -33.37
C ILE A 81 -5.63 56.62 -34.12
N SER A 82 -6.00 57.17 -35.28
CA SER A 82 -5.17 58.16 -35.96
C SER A 82 -5.46 59.54 -35.38
N VAL A 83 -4.40 60.28 -35.03
CA VAL A 83 -4.43 61.66 -34.56
C VAL A 83 -3.79 62.54 -35.62
N TYR A 84 -4.53 63.54 -36.08
CA TYR A 84 -4.07 64.56 -37.02
C TYR A 84 -3.84 65.86 -36.25
N THR A 85 -2.64 66.40 -36.37
CA THR A 85 -2.25 67.68 -35.79
C THR A 85 -2.01 68.67 -36.92
N TYR A 86 -2.49 69.90 -36.74
CA TYR A 86 -2.36 71.00 -37.69
C TYR A 86 -1.62 72.16 -37.03
N GLY A 87 -0.46 72.54 -37.55
CA GLY A 87 0.25 73.76 -37.14
C GLY A 87 -0.17 74.92 -38.03
N LEU A 88 -0.85 75.93 -37.47
CA LEU A 88 -1.36 77.09 -38.21
C LEU A 88 -0.36 78.25 -38.18
N GLN A 89 0.01 78.78 -39.34
CA GLN A 89 0.84 79.98 -39.46
C GLN A 89 0.21 80.92 -40.51
N GLY A 90 -0.50 81.95 -40.05
CA GLY A 90 -1.34 82.79 -40.91
C GLY A 90 -2.41 81.97 -41.65
N TRP A 91 -2.37 81.97 -43.00
CA TRP A 91 -3.28 81.20 -43.86
C TRP A 91 -2.72 79.86 -44.33
N SER A 92 -1.47 79.54 -43.99
CA SER A 92 -0.84 78.26 -44.27
C SER A 92 -0.96 77.33 -43.07
N TYR A 93 -1.04 76.02 -43.33
CA TYR A 93 -0.98 75.00 -42.30
C TYR A 93 -0.06 73.87 -42.71
N GLU A 94 0.66 73.32 -41.73
CA GLU A 94 1.36 72.05 -41.84
C GLU A 94 0.56 70.97 -41.12
N THR A 95 0.64 69.72 -41.57
CA THR A 95 -0.09 68.59 -40.97
C THR A 95 0.83 67.44 -40.61
N GLN A 96 0.59 66.82 -39.46
CA GLN A 96 1.22 65.57 -39.07
C GLN A 96 0.15 64.55 -38.66
N GLN A 97 0.24 63.33 -39.20
CA GLN A 97 -0.59 62.21 -38.80
C GLN A 97 0.22 61.24 -37.94
N ASN A 98 -0.31 60.88 -36.77
CA ASN A 98 0.26 59.88 -35.88
C ASN A 98 -0.77 58.79 -35.55
N VAL A 99 -0.33 57.58 -35.21
CA VAL A 99 -1.22 56.46 -34.89
C VAL A 99 -0.94 55.95 -33.48
N ILE A 100 -2.00 55.82 -32.68
CA ILE A 100 -1.97 55.22 -31.34
C ILE A 100 -2.67 53.86 -31.42
N GLU A 101 -2.02 52.79 -30.99
CA GLU A 101 -2.64 51.47 -30.89
C GLU A 101 -3.40 51.31 -29.58
N VAL A 102 -4.60 50.74 -29.64
CA VAL A 102 -5.37 50.43 -28.44
C VAL A 102 -5.00 49.03 -27.97
N ARG A 103 -4.51 48.94 -26.74
CA ARG A 103 -4.08 47.66 -26.14
C ARG A 103 -4.70 47.50 -24.75
N ALA A 104 -5.08 46.29 -24.41
CA ALA A 104 -5.40 45.94 -23.03
C ALA A 104 -4.11 45.67 -22.24
N ASN A 105 -4.19 45.79 -20.91
CA ASN A 105 -3.12 45.44 -19.97
C ASN A 105 -1.90 46.38 -20.01
N LYS A 106 -2.12 47.69 -19.86
CA LYS A 106 -1.04 48.63 -19.56
C LYS A 106 -0.18 48.11 -18.39
N PRO A 107 1.15 47.98 -18.57
CA PRO A 107 2.04 47.56 -17.49
C PRO A 107 1.93 48.50 -16.27
N LYS A 108 2.20 47.99 -15.07
CA LYS A 108 2.34 48.86 -13.90
C LYS A 108 3.62 49.68 -14.04
N LEU A 109 3.57 50.96 -13.66
CA LEU A 109 4.77 51.79 -13.56
C LEU A 109 5.75 51.14 -12.57
N PRO A 110 7.02 50.90 -12.94
CA PRO A 110 8.03 50.39 -12.02
C PRO A 110 8.18 51.31 -10.81
N SER A 111 8.27 50.73 -9.61
CA SER A 111 8.46 51.47 -8.35
C SER A 111 9.80 52.20 -8.25
N SER A 112 10.73 51.93 -9.18
CA SER A 112 12.01 52.64 -9.30
C SER A 112 11.90 53.99 -9.99
N ILE A 113 10.75 54.30 -10.59
CA ILE A 113 10.51 55.59 -11.26
C ILE A 113 9.74 56.50 -10.32
N ASP A 114 10.41 57.54 -9.86
CA ASP A 114 9.88 58.52 -8.92
C ASP A 114 10.51 59.90 -9.16
N ILE A 115 9.80 60.97 -8.78
CA ILE A 115 10.33 62.33 -8.79
C ILE A 115 11.04 62.57 -7.47
N VAL A 116 12.35 62.81 -7.54
CA VAL A 116 13.19 63.07 -6.38
C VAL A 116 13.69 64.50 -6.42
N GLY A 117 13.57 65.18 -5.28
CA GLY A 117 13.98 66.56 -5.09
C GLY A 117 14.51 66.80 -3.68
N PRO A 118 14.81 68.05 -3.31
CA PRO A 118 15.10 68.40 -1.92
C PRO A 118 13.90 68.09 -1.02
N SER A 119 14.15 67.85 0.26
CA SER A 119 13.11 67.52 1.26
C SER A 119 12.09 68.64 1.47
N SER A 120 12.45 69.88 1.10
CA SER A 120 11.60 71.05 1.09
C SER A 120 12.07 72.02 0.01
N LEU A 121 11.15 72.81 -0.54
CA LEU A 121 11.47 73.80 -1.57
C LEU A 121 11.75 75.17 -0.96
N LEU A 122 12.69 75.87 -1.58
CA LEU A 122 13.05 77.25 -1.28
C LEU A 122 12.29 78.20 -2.21
N LEU A 123 11.71 79.27 -1.65
CA LEU A 123 11.13 80.37 -2.42
C LEU A 123 12.24 81.24 -3.03
N ASP A 124 11.96 81.84 -4.18
CA ASP A 124 12.84 82.73 -4.96
C ASP A 124 14.20 82.12 -5.34
N GLN A 125 14.33 80.78 -5.27
CA GLN A 125 15.52 80.03 -5.67
C GLN A 125 15.15 78.84 -6.56
N PRO A 126 16.06 78.43 -7.47
CA PRO A 126 15.85 77.24 -8.28
C PRO A 126 15.95 75.97 -7.41
N ASN A 127 14.94 75.11 -7.50
CA ASN A 127 14.90 73.80 -6.87
C ASN A 127 15.05 72.73 -7.94
N THR A 128 16.13 71.94 -7.90
CA THR A 128 16.36 70.89 -8.88
C THR A 128 15.60 69.61 -8.52
N LEU A 129 14.76 69.14 -9.44
CA LEU A 129 14.01 67.89 -9.38
C LEU A 129 14.53 66.92 -10.45
N VAL A 130 14.55 65.63 -10.13
CA VAL A 130 15.05 64.58 -11.02
C VAL A 130 14.05 63.44 -11.09
N LEU A 131 13.65 63.02 -12.29
CA LEU A 131 12.92 61.78 -12.48
C LEU A 131 13.93 60.61 -12.48
N GLN A 132 13.87 59.76 -11.46
CA GLN A 132 14.76 58.59 -11.34
C GLN A 132 14.20 57.40 -12.13
N GLY A 133 15.07 56.42 -12.40
CA GLY A 133 14.66 55.14 -12.99
C GLY A 133 14.27 55.18 -14.47
N VAL A 134 14.48 56.30 -15.17
CA VAL A 134 14.23 56.46 -16.60
C VAL A 134 15.53 56.39 -17.42
N ALA A 135 15.44 55.93 -18.67
CA ALA A 135 16.59 55.84 -19.57
C ALA A 135 17.00 57.24 -20.08
N PRO A 136 18.28 57.45 -20.49
CA PRO A 136 18.69 58.68 -21.16
C PRO A 136 17.84 58.97 -22.41
N ASN A 137 17.53 60.24 -22.68
CA ASN A 137 16.66 60.68 -23.79
C ASN A 137 15.19 60.21 -23.71
N THR A 138 14.70 59.87 -22.52
CA THR A 138 13.26 59.63 -22.32
C THR A 138 12.51 60.95 -22.41
N ASN A 139 11.45 60.98 -23.22
CA ASN A 139 10.64 62.18 -23.40
C ASN A 139 9.71 62.41 -22.20
N ILE A 140 9.87 63.55 -21.52
CA ILE A 140 9.20 63.90 -20.27
C ILE A 140 8.60 65.30 -20.39
N SER A 141 7.31 65.43 -20.07
CA SER A 141 6.61 66.70 -19.94
C SER A 141 6.33 66.98 -18.47
N TRP A 142 6.70 68.16 -18.00
CA TRP A 142 6.58 68.56 -16.60
C TRP A 142 5.47 69.61 -16.43
N GLN A 143 4.71 69.47 -15.36
CA GLN A 143 3.71 70.43 -14.90
C GLN A 143 3.84 70.59 -13.40
N ALA A 144 3.53 71.77 -12.88
CA ALA A 144 3.51 72.02 -11.45
C ALA A 144 2.36 72.97 -11.12
N VAL A 145 1.58 72.61 -10.10
CA VAL A 145 0.45 73.39 -9.61
C VAL A 145 0.47 73.40 -8.09
N ASP A 146 -0.05 74.47 -7.49
CA ASP A 146 -0.26 74.53 -6.04
C ASP A 146 -1.43 73.64 -5.58
N ASP A 147 -1.67 73.61 -4.27
CA ASP A 147 -2.80 72.90 -3.64
C ASP A 147 -4.19 73.31 -4.17
N ASN A 148 -4.31 74.49 -4.77
CA ASN A 148 -5.53 75.01 -5.36
C ASN A 148 -5.61 74.74 -6.88
N GLY A 149 -4.62 74.07 -7.47
CA GLY A 149 -4.52 73.79 -8.89
C GLY A 149 -4.06 74.99 -9.73
N SER A 150 -3.52 76.04 -9.10
CA SER A 150 -2.99 77.24 -9.76
C SER A 150 -1.49 77.09 -10.05
N ASP A 151 -1.06 77.58 -11.22
CA ASP A 151 0.34 77.67 -11.64
C ASP A 151 0.93 79.09 -11.46
N GLN A 152 0.18 80.00 -10.83
CA GLN A 152 0.61 81.38 -10.62
C GLN A 152 1.89 81.44 -9.77
N GLY A 153 2.92 82.13 -10.27
CA GLY A 153 4.22 82.24 -9.62
C GLY A 153 5.13 81.01 -9.76
N VAL A 154 4.72 79.99 -10.51
CA VAL A 154 5.51 78.78 -10.77
C VAL A 154 6.25 78.91 -12.09
N GLN A 155 7.57 78.66 -12.09
CA GLN A 155 8.41 78.65 -13.29
C GLN A 155 9.14 77.32 -13.41
N LEU A 156 9.03 76.70 -14.59
CA LEU A 156 9.64 75.41 -14.91
C LEU A 156 10.67 75.56 -16.03
N GLN A 157 11.90 75.10 -15.78
CA GLN A 157 12.98 75.10 -16.76
C GLN A 157 13.59 73.71 -16.87
N SER A 158 13.53 73.10 -18.06
CA SER A 158 14.19 71.82 -18.32
C SER A 158 15.72 72.01 -18.39
N VAL A 159 16.46 71.28 -17.55
CA VAL A 159 17.93 71.36 -17.46
C VAL A 159 18.58 70.19 -18.21
N ALA A 160 17.97 69.01 -18.15
CA ALA A 160 18.31 67.81 -18.92
C ALA A 160 17.05 66.97 -19.12
N ASP A 161 17.09 65.92 -19.95
CA ASP A 161 15.89 65.12 -20.28
C ASP A 161 15.11 64.64 -19.05
N ASN A 162 15.81 64.25 -17.97
CA ASN A 162 15.22 63.80 -16.72
C ASN A 162 15.39 64.78 -15.53
N GLN A 163 15.85 66.02 -15.77
CA GLN A 163 16.08 67.03 -14.74
C GLN A 163 15.32 68.33 -15.02
N LEU A 164 14.64 68.83 -13.99
CA LEU A 164 13.82 70.03 -14.02
C LEU A 164 14.29 71.00 -12.93
N GLU A 165 14.46 72.27 -13.27
CA GLU A 165 14.54 73.36 -12.31
C GLU A 165 13.16 73.99 -12.11
N LEU A 166 12.71 74.00 -10.85
CA LEU A 166 11.47 74.62 -10.39
C LEU A 166 11.80 75.88 -9.58
N SER A 167 11.33 77.03 -10.04
CA SER A 167 11.44 78.30 -9.29
C SER A 167 10.05 78.77 -8.89
N LEU A 168 9.92 79.22 -7.64
CA LEU A 168 8.67 79.70 -7.05
C LEU A 168 8.83 81.17 -6.65
N ASP A 169 8.07 82.06 -7.28
CA ASP A 169 8.05 83.50 -7.00
C ASP A 169 7.26 83.78 -5.72
N SER A 170 7.93 84.24 -4.66
CA SER A 170 7.32 84.53 -3.37
C SER A 170 6.26 85.65 -3.41
N ALA A 171 6.27 86.51 -4.43
CA ALA A 171 5.28 87.57 -4.59
C ALA A 171 3.97 87.09 -5.22
N ALA A 172 3.98 85.95 -5.92
CA ALA A 172 2.85 85.44 -6.68
C ALA A 172 2.34 84.07 -6.18
N PHE A 173 3.21 83.25 -5.61
CA PHE A 173 2.86 81.93 -5.09
C PHE A 173 2.13 82.03 -3.74
N GLN A 174 0.95 81.41 -3.62
CA GLN A 174 0.13 81.44 -2.40
C GLN A 174 -0.21 80.06 -1.84
N GLY A 175 0.34 78.98 -2.41
CA GLY A 175 0.14 77.61 -1.94
C GLY A 175 1.01 77.23 -0.72
N GLU A 176 0.62 76.17 -0.02
CA GLU A 176 1.43 75.58 1.07
C GLU A 176 2.31 74.44 0.54
N THR A 177 1.82 73.73 -0.48
CA THR A 177 2.47 72.63 -1.18
C THR A 177 2.45 72.89 -2.68
N ILE A 178 3.45 72.34 -3.37
CA ILE A 178 3.43 72.22 -4.84
C ILE A 178 3.31 70.76 -5.23
N HIS A 179 2.41 70.47 -6.16
CA HIS A 179 2.28 69.18 -6.82
C HIS A 179 3.00 69.24 -8.17
N VAL A 180 4.07 68.47 -8.30
CA VAL A 180 4.82 68.34 -9.54
C VAL A 180 4.40 67.05 -10.23
N LEU A 181 3.93 67.18 -11.47
CA LEU A 181 3.49 66.10 -12.33
C LEU A 181 4.50 65.92 -13.48
N ALA A 182 5.08 64.73 -13.58
CA ALA A 182 5.85 64.29 -14.74
C ALA A 182 5.01 63.33 -15.58
N THR A 183 4.79 63.69 -16.85
CA THR A 183 4.21 62.80 -17.85
C THR A 183 5.34 62.18 -18.67
N VAL A 184 5.50 60.85 -18.59
CA VAL A 184 6.62 60.12 -19.21
C VAL A 184 6.12 59.03 -20.15
N ASN A 185 6.74 58.90 -21.32
CA ASN A 185 6.45 57.82 -22.27
C ASN A 185 7.50 56.70 -22.15
N LEU A 186 7.09 55.52 -21.66
CA LEU A 186 7.95 54.35 -21.43
C LEU A 186 7.44 53.14 -22.19
N SER A 187 8.30 52.54 -23.01
CA SER A 187 7.97 51.37 -23.83
C SER A 187 6.66 51.54 -24.61
N GLY A 188 6.41 52.76 -25.12
CA GLY A 188 5.21 53.14 -25.86
C GLY A 188 3.98 53.52 -25.02
N TRP A 189 4.01 53.38 -23.70
CA TRP A 189 2.91 53.76 -22.80
C TRP A 189 3.18 55.09 -22.09
N GLN A 190 2.16 55.92 -21.92
CA GLN A 190 2.28 57.15 -21.12
C GLN A 190 1.98 56.90 -19.65
N TYR A 191 2.80 57.41 -18.74
CA TYR A 191 2.56 57.36 -17.30
C TYR A 191 2.60 58.77 -16.72
N GLN A 192 1.86 58.94 -15.62
CA GLN A 192 1.87 60.16 -14.81
C GLN A 192 2.48 59.82 -13.46
N VAL A 193 3.51 60.56 -13.09
CA VAL A 193 4.17 60.49 -11.78
C VAL A 193 3.93 61.82 -11.09
N THR A 194 3.31 61.80 -9.92
CA THR A 194 3.05 63.02 -9.16
C THR A 194 3.81 62.97 -7.86
N GLN A 195 4.49 64.05 -7.51
CA GLN A 195 5.12 64.21 -6.21
C GLN A 195 4.78 65.57 -5.61
N SER A 196 4.51 65.57 -4.30
CA SER A 196 4.19 66.78 -3.55
C SER A 196 5.40 67.23 -2.75
N PHE A 197 5.69 68.53 -2.76
CA PHE A 197 6.78 69.11 -1.99
C PHE A 197 6.29 70.26 -1.13
N ASN A 198 6.71 70.26 0.13
CA ASN A 198 6.41 71.33 1.09
C ASN A 198 7.46 72.44 1.01
N LEU A 199 7.10 73.65 1.43
CA LEU A 199 8.04 74.76 1.62
C LEU A 199 8.88 74.56 2.90
N GLU A 200 10.11 75.07 2.91
CA GLU A 200 11.03 74.93 4.05
C GLU A 200 10.47 75.59 5.34
N GLY A 201 10.33 74.81 6.42
CA GLY A 201 9.90 75.29 7.75
C GLY A 201 8.76 74.52 8.45
N GLN A 202 8.17 73.49 7.84
CA GLN A 202 7.10 72.69 8.48
C GLN A 202 7.51 71.21 8.66
N ALA A 203 7.21 70.66 9.86
CA ALA A 203 7.44 69.25 10.18
C ALA A 203 6.61 68.32 9.27
N PRO A 204 7.12 67.12 8.91
CA PRO A 204 6.37 66.19 8.08
C PRO A 204 5.04 65.79 8.76
N PRO A 205 3.96 65.58 7.99
CA PRO A 205 2.67 65.25 8.57
C PRO A 205 2.70 63.88 9.29
N PRO A 206 1.88 63.70 10.34
CA PRO A 206 1.75 62.43 11.05
C PRO A 206 1.40 61.26 10.10
N ASN A 207 2.06 60.11 10.25
CA ASN A 207 1.88 58.94 9.38
C ASN A 207 1.48 57.68 10.18
N LEU A 208 0.40 56.99 9.77
CA LEU A 208 -0.11 55.81 10.45
C LEU A 208 0.49 54.50 9.89
N VAL A 209 1.25 53.81 10.73
CA VAL A 209 1.89 52.53 10.42
C VAL A 209 1.17 51.39 11.13
N ILE A 210 0.98 50.27 10.44
CA ILE A 210 0.32 49.07 10.95
C ILE A 210 1.28 47.90 10.82
N ASN A 211 1.47 47.16 11.91
CA ASN A 211 2.25 45.94 11.96
C ASN A 211 1.29 44.75 12.12
N THR A 212 1.33 43.83 11.16
CA THR A 212 0.50 42.63 11.11
C THR A 212 1.34 41.42 10.68
N GLN A 213 0.80 40.21 10.89
CA GLN A 213 1.36 38.99 10.32
C GLN A 213 0.79 38.77 8.90
N ASN A 214 1.55 38.12 8.02
CA ASN A 214 1.10 37.85 6.65
C ASN A 214 -0.12 36.89 6.61
N THR A 215 -0.21 35.99 7.59
CA THR A 215 -1.26 34.96 7.67
C THR A 215 -1.61 34.67 9.13
N TYR A 216 -2.90 34.49 9.39
CA TYR A 216 -3.47 34.10 10.67
C TYR A 216 -4.12 32.72 10.55
N GLN A 217 -4.27 32.02 11.67
CA GLN A 217 -4.95 30.73 11.75
C GLN A 217 -6.32 30.93 12.41
N GLU A 218 -7.35 30.27 11.90
CA GLU A 218 -8.67 30.22 12.55
C GLU A 218 -8.57 29.76 14.02
N PHE A 219 -9.49 30.24 14.87
CA PHE A 219 -9.54 30.02 16.32
C PHE A 219 -8.37 30.58 17.14
N LYS A 220 -7.18 30.77 16.55
CA LYS A 220 -6.01 31.33 17.22
C LYS A 220 -6.02 32.85 17.19
N ALA A 221 -6.01 33.46 18.39
CA ALA A 221 -5.93 34.91 18.52
C ALA A 221 -4.56 35.42 18.01
N GLY A 222 -4.59 36.36 17.06
CA GLY A 222 -3.39 36.96 16.49
C GLY A 222 -3.27 38.44 16.81
N THR A 223 -2.04 38.93 17.00
CA THR A 223 -1.80 40.33 17.39
C THR A 223 -1.78 41.26 16.19
N LEU A 224 -2.40 42.43 16.34
CA LEU A 224 -2.34 43.58 15.46
C LEU A 224 -1.82 44.78 16.25
N SER A 225 -0.97 45.60 15.66
CA SER A 225 -0.52 46.84 16.30
C SER A 225 -0.42 47.97 15.32
N ALA A 226 -0.65 49.19 15.80
CA ALA A 226 -0.53 50.41 15.03
C ALA A 226 0.21 51.46 15.85
N PHE A 227 0.97 52.31 15.16
CA PHE A 227 1.61 53.48 15.75
C PHE A 227 1.60 54.63 14.75
N VAL A 228 1.77 55.86 15.24
CA VAL A 228 1.83 57.06 14.40
C VAL A 228 3.24 57.61 14.45
N GLU A 229 3.87 57.73 13.29
CA GLU A 229 5.16 58.40 13.10
C GLU A 229 4.97 59.91 12.96
N HIS A 230 6.03 60.68 13.22
CA HIS A 230 6.06 62.15 13.10
C HIS A 230 5.07 62.88 14.04
N THR A 231 4.84 62.34 15.24
CA THR A 231 4.13 63.03 16.33
C THR A 231 5.09 63.81 17.22
N LEU A 232 4.62 64.92 17.78
CA LEU A 232 5.36 65.67 18.79
C LEU A 232 5.19 65.03 20.19
N PRO A 233 6.12 65.25 21.14
CA PRO A 233 6.02 64.67 22.49
C PRO A 233 4.75 65.03 23.27
N GLU A 234 4.13 66.17 22.95
CA GLU A 234 2.90 66.69 23.54
C GLU A 234 1.60 66.20 22.87
N ASP A 235 1.70 65.47 21.76
CA ASP A 235 0.53 64.99 21.03
C ASP A 235 -0.14 63.81 21.75
N GLU A 236 -1.46 63.88 21.92
CA GLU A 236 -2.27 62.76 22.39
C GLU A 236 -2.74 61.91 21.21
N VAL A 237 -2.39 60.62 21.19
CA VAL A 237 -2.79 59.68 20.13
C VAL A 237 -3.78 58.65 20.66
N THR A 238 -4.94 58.57 20.03
CA THR A 238 -5.97 57.56 20.32
C THR A 238 -6.22 56.68 19.11
N PHE A 239 -6.52 55.39 19.32
CA PHE A 239 -6.74 54.41 18.26
C PHE A 239 -8.18 53.90 18.29
N LYS A 240 -8.73 53.55 17.13
CA LYS A 240 -10.02 52.88 17.01
C LYS A 240 -9.99 51.83 15.90
N TRP A 241 -9.99 50.56 16.29
CA TRP A 241 -10.05 49.41 15.39
C TRP A 241 -11.50 49.06 15.04
N ARG A 242 -11.73 48.64 13.80
CA ARG A 242 -13.03 48.13 13.33
C ARG A 242 -12.87 47.07 12.25
N VAL A 243 -13.84 46.16 12.18
CA VAL A 243 -13.96 45.19 11.08
C VAL A 243 -14.75 45.85 9.95
N ILE A 244 -14.19 45.86 8.73
CA ILE A 244 -14.85 46.40 7.53
C ILE A 244 -15.58 45.29 6.79
N ALA A 245 -14.88 44.18 6.53
CA ALA A 245 -15.43 43.03 5.84
C ALA A 245 -14.87 41.74 6.45
N LYS A 246 -15.77 40.81 6.80
CA LYS A 246 -15.40 39.52 7.39
C LYS A 246 -14.98 38.45 6.36
N GLY A 247 -15.03 38.78 5.07
CA GLY A 247 -14.79 37.80 4.01
C GLY A 247 -15.78 36.63 4.11
N ASN A 248 -15.24 35.41 4.09
CA ASN A 248 -16.00 34.16 4.24
C ASN A 248 -16.18 33.73 5.71
N ALA A 249 -15.66 34.48 6.68
CA ALA A 249 -15.76 34.11 8.09
C ALA A 249 -17.18 34.31 8.63
N GLU A 250 -17.61 33.40 9.50
CA GLU A 250 -18.84 33.60 10.28
C GLU A 250 -18.66 34.75 11.25
N THR A 251 -17.57 34.74 12.03
CA THR A 251 -17.27 35.79 13.01
C THR A 251 -15.83 36.29 12.93
N VAL A 252 -15.65 37.58 13.24
CA VAL A 252 -14.34 38.25 13.40
C VAL A 252 -14.44 39.11 14.65
N GLN A 253 -13.64 38.79 15.66
CA GLN A 253 -13.68 39.44 16.97
C GLN A 253 -12.36 40.18 17.24
N LEU A 254 -12.48 41.38 17.81
CA LEU A 254 -11.35 42.18 18.27
C LEU A 254 -11.40 42.27 19.80
N SER A 255 -10.30 41.94 20.49
CA SER A 255 -10.28 41.90 21.96
C SER A 255 -10.40 43.29 22.60
N THR A 256 -9.75 44.29 22.00
CA THR A 256 -9.85 45.70 22.38
C THR A 256 -9.98 46.55 21.11
N SER A 257 -10.78 47.61 21.14
CA SER A 257 -10.92 48.51 19.99
C SER A 257 -10.17 49.83 20.15
N GLU A 258 -9.74 50.20 21.35
CA GLU A 258 -9.26 51.57 21.65
C GLU A 258 -7.78 51.67 22.01
N GLN A 259 -7.02 50.59 21.84
CA GLN A 259 -5.59 50.54 22.17
C GLN A 259 -4.72 50.49 20.91
N ALA A 260 -3.45 50.87 21.04
CA ALA A 260 -2.46 50.75 19.96
C ALA A 260 -2.23 49.28 19.53
N GLN A 261 -2.52 48.33 20.42
CA GLN A 261 -2.46 46.89 20.15
C GLN A 261 -3.83 46.26 20.38
N THR A 262 -4.22 45.32 19.51
CA THR A 262 -5.43 44.51 19.65
C THR A 262 -5.16 43.07 19.21
N GLN A 263 -6.02 42.13 19.59
CA GLN A 263 -6.00 40.78 19.06
C GLN A 263 -7.20 40.55 18.17
N VAL A 264 -6.97 39.88 17.04
CA VAL A 264 -8.02 39.41 16.13
C VAL A 264 -8.19 37.91 16.26
N GLN A 265 -9.42 37.45 16.41
CA GLN A 265 -9.79 36.04 16.35
C GLN A 265 -10.87 35.88 15.27
N VAL A 266 -10.68 34.90 14.40
CA VAL A 266 -11.56 34.62 13.27
C VAL A 266 -12.06 33.19 13.37
N ASP A 267 -13.33 33.01 13.02
CA ASP A 267 -14.06 31.77 13.25
C ASP A 267 -15.06 31.51 12.10
N GLY A 268 -15.31 30.23 11.81
CA GLY A 268 -16.22 29.72 10.80
C GLY A 268 -15.74 29.97 9.37
N ILE A 269 -14.56 29.48 9.00
CA ILE A 269 -14.03 29.50 7.64
C ILE A 269 -13.69 28.10 7.11
N ASP A 270 -14.17 27.74 5.92
CA ASP A 270 -13.86 26.45 5.29
C ASP A 270 -12.69 26.52 4.30
N THR A 271 -12.34 27.73 3.87
CA THR A 271 -11.27 28.01 2.90
C THR A 271 -10.55 29.27 3.31
N VAL A 272 -9.35 29.49 2.76
CA VAL A 272 -8.58 30.71 2.99
C VAL A 272 -9.46 31.94 2.79
N SER A 273 -9.61 32.74 3.85
CA SER A 273 -10.51 33.90 3.88
C SER A 273 -9.71 35.19 3.99
N LYS A 274 -10.18 36.23 3.29
CA LYS A 274 -9.61 37.57 3.33
C LYS A 274 -10.49 38.45 4.20
N VAL A 275 -9.95 38.94 5.32
CA VAL A 275 -10.66 39.82 6.27
C VAL A 275 -10.09 41.24 6.13
N THR A 276 -10.97 42.22 5.92
CA THR A 276 -10.60 43.63 5.80
C THR A 276 -10.89 44.34 7.13
N LEU A 277 -9.86 44.97 7.68
CA LEU A 277 -9.88 45.70 8.93
C LEU A 277 -9.53 47.16 8.67
N ALA A 278 -9.93 48.04 9.58
CA ALA A 278 -9.50 49.43 9.56
C ALA A 278 -9.10 49.88 10.96
N VAL A 279 -8.11 50.76 11.01
CA VAL A 279 -7.72 51.48 12.21
C VAL A 279 -7.73 52.97 11.94
N ASN A 280 -8.42 53.69 12.81
CA ASN A 280 -8.41 55.14 12.84
C ASN A 280 -7.53 55.61 14.00
N ALA A 281 -6.52 56.41 13.72
CA ALA A 281 -5.72 57.08 14.73
C ALA A 281 -6.09 58.57 14.75
N THR A 282 -6.43 59.11 15.91
CA THR A 282 -6.67 60.55 16.09
C THR A 282 -5.53 61.14 16.90
N VAL A 283 -4.81 62.07 16.27
CA VAL A 283 -3.72 62.83 16.87
C VAL A 283 -4.26 64.20 17.27
N ARG A 284 -4.18 64.53 18.56
CA ARG A 284 -4.64 65.81 19.10
C ARG A 284 -3.44 66.61 19.57
N SER A 285 -3.17 67.72 18.90
CA SER A 285 -2.21 68.74 19.33
C SER A 285 -2.95 69.92 19.97
N THR A 286 -2.19 70.90 20.48
CA THR A 286 -2.72 72.13 21.09
C THR A 286 -3.54 73.00 20.13
N GLU A 287 -3.27 72.91 18.81
CA GLU A 287 -3.87 73.79 17.80
C GLU A 287 -4.71 73.05 16.75
N LYS A 288 -4.52 71.73 16.57
CA LYS A 288 -5.13 70.96 15.48
C LYS A 288 -5.46 69.54 15.91
N THR A 289 -6.49 68.96 15.28
CA THR A 289 -6.81 67.53 15.39
C THR A 289 -6.72 66.91 14.01
N VAL A 290 -5.93 65.86 13.87
CA VAL A 290 -5.73 65.12 12.61
C VAL A 290 -6.24 63.69 12.81
N SER A 291 -7.05 63.21 11.87
CA SER A 291 -7.55 61.84 11.87
C SER A 291 -6.97 61.08 10.69
N LEU A 292 -6.21 60.04 10.99
CA LEU A 292 -5.59 59.15 10.02
C LEU A 292 -6.38 57.84 9.98
N ASN A 293 -6.87 57.44 8.81
CA ASN A 293 -7.57 56.17 8.65
C ASN A 293 -6.81 55.28 7.67
N LYS A 294 -6.64 54.01 8.02
CA LYS A 294 -5.98 53.03 7.16
C LYS A 294 -6.73 51.71 7.20
N GLU A 295 -7.08 51.24 6.00
CA GLU A 295 -7.71 49.95 5.77
C GLU A 295 -6.64 48.98 5.26
N PHE A 296 -6.71 47.74 5.71
CA PHE A 296 -5.77 46.69 5.34
C PHE A 296 -6.45 45.33 5.40
N ASP A 297 -5.84 44.37 4.72
CA ASP A 297 -6.34 43.01 4.64
C ASP A 297 -5.42 42.04 5.37
N ILE A 298 -6.02 41.07 6.04
CA ILE A 298 -5.33 39.89 6.56
C ILE A 298 -5.85 38.63 5.88
N SER A 299 -4.98 37.64 5.73
CA SER A 299 -5.34 36.31 5.22
C SER A 299 -5.45 35.33 6.38
N VAL A 300 -6.55 34.58 6.44
CA VAL A 300 -6.80 33.59 7.50
C VAL A 300 -6.91 32.21 6.88
N LEU A 301 -6.14 31.26 7.41
CA LEU A 301 -6.18 29.86 7.03
C LEU A 301 -7.21 29.10 7.88
N PRO A 302 -8.02 28.21 7.28
CA PRO A 302 -9.00 27.42 8.02
C PRO A 302 -8.31 26.37 8.90
N ASN A 303 -8.93 26.02 10.02
CA ASN A 303 -8.50 24.94 10.88
C ASN A 303 -8.72 23.58 10.19
N LYS A 304 -7.78 22.64 10.31
CA LYS A 304 -7.87 21.36 9.61
C LYS A 304 -8.08 20.23 10.61
N ALA A 305 -8.78 19.19 10.15
CA ALA A 305 -8.95 18.00 10.94
C ALA A 305 -7.60 17.28 11.19
N PRO A 306 -7.44 16.61 12.35
CA PRO A 306 -6.24 15.85 12.66
C PRO A 306 -6.11 14.64 11.75
N THR A 307 -4.89 14.14 11.57
CA THR A 307 -4.62 12.89 10.83
C THR A 307 -4.51 11.69 11.76
N LEU A 308 -4.87 10.50 11.27
CA LEU A 308 -4.81 9.24 12.00
C LEU A 308 -3.81 8.28 11.36
N SER A 309 -3.17 7.48 12.20
CA SER A 309 -2.32 6.36 11.80
C SER A 309 -2.39 5.25 12.84
N PHE A 310 -2.26 4.00 12.42
CA PHE A 310 -2.30 2.86 13.32
C PHE A 310 -1.32 1.77 12.91
N ASN A 311 -0.96 0.92 13.87
CA ASN A 311 -0.11 -0.24 13.65
C ASN A 311 -0.60 -1.42 14.50
N THR A 312 -0.48 -2.62 13.94
CA THR A 312 -0.92 -3.89 14.52
C THR A 312 0.21 -4.91 14.47
N THR A 313 0.42 -5.67 15.55
CA THR A 313 1.49 -6.69 15.59
C THR A 313 1.17 -7.95 14.77
N LYS A 314 -0.10 -8.19 14.44
CA LYS A 314 -0.60 -9.35 13.68
C LYS A 314 -1.66 -8.88 12.67
N THR A 315 -1.80 -9.60 11.56
CA THR A 315 -2.80 -9.30 10.52
C THR A 315 -4.09 -10.10 10.66
N GLN A 316 -4.10 -11.12 11.52
CA GLN A 316 -5.24 -11.97 11.86
C GLN A 316 -5.05 -12.51 13.28
N LEU A 317 -6.14 -12.95 13.90
CA LEU A 317 -6.12 -13.63 15.19
C LEU A 317 -6.82 -14.99 15.11
N TRP A 318 -6.27 -15.99 15.77
CA TRP A 318 -7.04 -17.18 16.13
C TRP A 318 -7.87 -16.92 17.39
N ALA A 319 -8.97 -17.65 17.55
CA ALA A 319 -9.79 -17.59 18.75
C ALA A 319 -8.95 -17.81 20.03
N GLY A 320 -9.05 -16.90 21.00
CA GLY A 320 -8.26 -16.88 22.24
C GLY A 320 -6.91 -16.14 22.14
N GLU A 321 -6.47 -15.78 20.93
CA GLU A 321 -5.22 -15.06 20.72
C GLU A 321 -5.36 -13.56 21.01
N SER A 322 -4.23 -12.91 21.32
CA SER A 322 -4.18 -11.45 21.48
C SER A 322 -3.12 -10.79 20.59
N MET A 323 -3.30 -9.49 20.37
CA MET A 323 -2.36 -8.61 19.67
C MET A 323 -2.41 -7.19 20.22
N ALA A 324 -1.36 -6.41 19.94
CA ALA A 324 -1.32 -4.99 20.25
C ALA A 324 -1.78 -4.15 19.05
N LEU A 325 -2.53 -3.10 19.35
CA LEU A 325 -2.93 -2.03 18.44
C LEU A 325 -2.41 -0.70 19.00
N SER A 326 -1.55 -0.04 18.22
CA SER A 326 -1.08 1.32 18.51
C SER A 326 -1.77 2.29 17.57
N VAL A 327 -2.31 3.38 18.10
CA VAL A 327 -2.99 4.44 17.33
C VAL A 327 -2.33 5.76 17.66
N THR A 328 -1.98 6.51 16.64
CA THR A 328 -1.33 7.83 16.74
C THR A 328 -2.06 8.84 15.88
N SER A 329 -2.15 10.07 16.37
CA SER A 329 -2.67 11.21 15.63
C SER A 329 -1.63 12.31 15.48
N ALA A 330 -1.79 13.12 14.44
CA ALA A 330 -1.02 14.34 14.26
C ALA A 330 -1.95 15.43 13.73
N ASP A 331 -1.96 16.56 14.42
CA ASP A 331 -2.74 17.74 14.04
C ASP A 331 -1.86 18.71 13.23
N PRO A 332 -2.28 19.19 12.04
CA PRO A 332 -1.46 20.08 11.21
C PRO A 332 -1.16 21.42 11.90
N GLU A 333 -2.06 21.90 12.75
CA GLU A 333 -1.97 23.14 13.49
C GLU A 333 -1.36 22.95 14.89
N GLN A 334 -1.03 21.70 15.26
CA GLN A 334 -0.49 21.27 16.56
C GLN A 334 -1.47 21.49 17.72
N ASP A 335 -2.76 21.42 17.43
CA ASP A 335 -3.80 21.54 18.44
C ASP A 335 -3.92 20.26 19.27
N ALA A 336 -4.53 20.36 20.44
CA ALA A 336 -4.70 19.20 21.32
C ALA A 336 -5.71 18.21 20.71
N VAL A 337 -5.33 16.93 20.65
CA VAL A 337 -6.16 15.87 20.02
C VAL A 337 -6.63 14.85 21.05
N THR A 338 -7.92 14.52 21.01
CA THR A 338 -8.51 13.41 21.75
C THR A 338 -8.64 12.19 20.84
N LEU A 339 -8.09 11.05 21.28
CA LEU A 339 -8.17 9.77 20.57
C LEU A 339 -9.19 8.83 21.22
N ASP A 340 -10.11 8.31 20.41
CA ASP A 340 -11.06 7.27 20.80
C ASP A 340 -11.00 6.05 19.86
N VAL A 341 -11.14 4.86 20.42
CA VAL A 341 -11.15 3.59 19.69
C VAL A 341 -12.36 2.78 20.11
N LYS A 342 -13.32 2.67 19.20
CA LYS A 342 -14.57 1.96 19.44
C LYS A 342 -14.55 0.59 18.78
N ASN A 343 -14.74 -0.45 19.60
CA ASN A 343 -14.98 -1.80 19.12
C ASN A 343 -16.42 -1.95 18.62
N LEU A 344 -16.61 -2.22 17.33
CA LEU A 344 -17.92 -2.45 16.71
C LEU A 344 -18.32 -3.93 16.70
N SER A 345 -17.42 -4.83 17.08
CA SER A 345 -17.59 -6.28 17.09
C SER A 345 -17.32 -6.87 18.47
N THR A 346 -18.00 -6.34 19.49
CA THR A 346 -17.80 -6.72 20.90
C THR A 346 -18.03 -8.20 21.19
N ASP A 347 -18.80 -8.89 20.35
CA ASP A 347 -19.07 -10.32 20.48
C ASP A 347 -17.91 -11.19 19.97
N LEU A 348 -17.07 -10.66 19.08
CA LEU A 348 -15.92 -11.36 18.48
C LEU A 348 -14.60 -11.08 19.19
N VAL A 349 -14.42 -9.85 19.68
CA VAL A 349 -13.16 -9.41 20.28
C VAL A 349 -13.40 -8.54 21.50
N ALA A 350 -12.50 -8.63 22.47
CA ALA A 350 -12.39 -7.68 23.57
C ALA A 350 -11.30 -6.66 23.25
N LEU A 351 -11.55 -5.39 23.59
CA LEU A 351 -10.59 -4.30 23.44
C LEU A 351 -10.29 -3.74 24.82
N THR A 352 -9.01 -3.76 25.21
CA THR A 352 -8.54 -3.27 26.51
C THR A 352 -7.48 -2.20 26.30
N LYS A 353 -7.65 -1.01 26.88
CA LYS A 353 -6.62 0.05 26.85
C LYS A 353 -5.47 -0.30 27.79
N GLN A 354 -4.22 -0.22 27.32
CA GLN A 354 -3.02 -0.44 28.11
C GLN A 354 -1.98 0.66 27.82
N GLY A 355 -1.79 1.57 28.78
CA GLY A 355 -0.92 2.73 28.60
C GLY A 355 -1.39 3.61 27.44
N SER A 356 -0.50 3.85 26.47
CA SER A 356 -0.79 4.61 25.25
C SER A 356 -1.37 3.77 24.11
N GLY A 357 -1.47 2.44 24.26
CA GLY A 357 -1.97 1.54 23.23
C GLY A 357 -3.20 0.73 23.66
N TYR A 358 -3.57 -0.22 22.82
CA TYR A 358 -4.69 -1.13 23.02
C TYR A 358 -4.26 -2.58 22.83
N VAL A 359 -4.90 -3.48 23.57
CA VAL A 359 -4.79 -4.93 23.37
C VAL A 359 -6.12 -5.43 22.87
N ILE A 360 -6.08 -6.16 21.75
CA ILE A 360 -7.23 -6.84 21.17
C ILE A 360 -7.09 -8.33 21.51
N THR A 361 -8.13 -8.91 22.08
CA THR A 361 -8.20 -10.34 22.40
C THR A 361 -9.38 -10.98 21.69
N ALA A 362 -9.11 -11.98 20.85
CA ALA A 362 -10.13 -12.74 20.14
C ALA A 362 -10.90 -13.66 21.10
N LYS A 363 -12.22 -13.63 21.00
CA LYS A 363 -13.10 -14.54 21.76
C LYS A 363 -13.21 -15.90 21.06
N ALA A 364 -13.78 -16.87 21.77
CA ALA A 364 -14.14 -18.15 21.18
C ALA A 364 -15.25 -17.96 20.13
N ILE A 365 -15.03 -18.48 18.93
CA ILE A 365 -15.94 -18.38 17.79
C ILE A 365 -16.07 -19.74 17.10
N THR A 366 -17.20 -19.98 16.45
CA THR A 366 -17.52 -21.24 15.76
C THR A 366 -17.31 -21.19 14.25
N SER A 367 -17.18 -19.98 13.68
CA SER A 367 -16.91 -19.72 12.26
C SER A 367 -15.97 -18.53 12.11
N ASP A 368 -15.16 -18.52 11.04
CA ASP A 368 -14.27 -17.40 10.72
C ASP A 368 -15.08 -16.13 10.43
N GLU A 369 -14.72 -15.02 11.06
CA GLU A 369 -15.43 -13.75 10.98
C GLU A 369 -14.48 -12.54 10.92
N GLN A 370 -15.01 -11.33 10.71
CA GLN A 370 -14.22 -10.10 10.67
C GLN A 370 -14.67 -9.13 11.77
N ALA A 371 -13.78 -8.87 12.71
CA ALA A 371 -13.98 -7.84 13.72
C ALA A 371 -13.75 -6.45 13.12
N LYS A 372 -14.55 -5.46 13.53
CA LYS A 372 -14.48 -4.08 13.06
C LYS A 372 -14.22 -3.12 14.22
N PHE A 373 -13.33 -2.17 14.00
CA PHE A 373 -13.01 -1.10 14.94
C PHE A 373 -13.15 0.26 14.25
N LYS A 374 -13.66 1.26 14.96
CA LYS A 374 -13.68 2.66 14.51
C LYS A 374 -12.66 3.45 15.33
N LEU A 375 -11.67 4.00 14.66
CA LEU A 375 -10.72 4.96 15.21
C LEU A 375 -11.27 6.37 15.00
N MET A 376 -11.17 7.22 16.01
CA MET A 376 -11.57 8.62 15.94
C MET A 376 -10.49 9.51 16.57
N ALA A 377 -10.16 10.60 15.87
CA ALA A 377 -9.37 11.70 16.39
C ALA A 377 -10.20 12.98 16.27
N THR A 378 -10.34 13.70 17.37
CA THR A 378 -11.04 15.00 17.44
C THR A 378 -10.06 16.04 17.96
N ASP A 379 -9.89 17.15 17.25
CA ASP A 379 -9.14 18.30 17.77
C ASP A 379 -9.92 19.06 18.86
N GLU A 380 -9.34 20.11 19.45
CA GLU A 380 -9.99 20.91 20.49
C GLU A 380 -11.15 21.79 19.97
N TRP A 381 -11.23 21.97 18.65
CA TRP A 381 -12.21 22.81 17.95
C TRP A 381 -13.36 22.01 17.34
N GLY A 382 -13.34 20.68 17.47
CA GLY A 382 -14.40 19.77 17.06
C GLY A 382 -14.26 19.20 15.65
N ASN A 383 -13.15 19.43 14.94
CA ASN A 383 -12.89 18.72 13.69
C ASN A 383 -12.51 17.28 13.97
N GLU A 384 -13.09 16.38 13.18
CA GLU A 384 -12.95 14.94 13.38
C GLU A 384 -12.38 14.24 12.14
N THR A 385 -11.48 13.30 12.38
CA THR A 385 -11.10 12.28 11.41
C THR A 385 -11.42 10.91 11.96
N PHE A 386 -11.93 10.03 11.09
CA PHE A 386 -12.22 8.66 11.47
C PHE A 386 -11.65 7.66 10.46
N GLU A 387 -11.29 6.48 10.95
CA GLU A 387 -10.83 5.37 10.13
C GLU A 387 -11.44 4.06 10.66
N GLN A 388 -11.71 3.12 9.75
CA GLN A 388 -12.26 1.81 10.14
C GLN A 388 -11.27 0.69 9.85
N ILE A 389 -10.95 -0.09 10.89
CA ILE A 389 -10.06 -1.24 10.79
C ILE A 389 -10.90 -2.52 10.75
N THR A 390 -10.57 -3.43 9.85
CA THR A 390 -11.11 -4.79 9.79
C THR A 390 -10.04 -5.82 10.14
N LEU A 391 -10.33 -6.70 11.09
CA LEU A 391 -9.41 -7.74 11.56
C LEU A 391 -10.06 -9.13 11.39
N PRO A 392 -9.48 -10.03 10.59
CA PRO A 392 -9.92 -11.42 10.51
C PRO A 392 -9.70 -12.15 11.85
N VAL A 393 -10.75 -12.80 12.33
CA VAL A 393 -10.74 -13.66 13.53
C VAL A 393 -11.13 -15.07 13.09
N ARG A 394 -10.24 -16.04 13.30
CA ARG A 394 -10.40 -17.42 12.83
C ARG A 394 -10.77 -18.36 13.97
N ARG A 395 -11.68 -19.31 13.71
CA ARG A 395 -12.03 -20.35 14.67
C ARG A 395 -10.85 -21.29 14.89
N LEU A 396 -10.80 -21.96 16.05
CA LEU A 396 -9.82 -23.04 16.22
C LEU A 396 -10.17 -24.21 15.27
N PRO A 397 -9.17 -24.81 14.59
CA PRO A 397 -9.37 -25.95 13.73
C PRO A 397 -9.74 -27.21 14.52
N THR A 398 -10.37 -28.15 13.82
CA THR A 398 -10.70 -29.48 14.33
C THR A 398 -9.75 -30.51 13.76
N VAL A 399 -9.31 -31.45 14.61
CA VAL A 399 -8.42 -32.54 14.23
C VAL A 399 -9.21 -33.84 14.20
N SER A 400 -9.08 -34.58 13.09
CA SER A 400 -9.68 -35.89 12.88
C SER A 400 -8.61 -36.95 12.67
N PHE A 401 -8.93 -38.22 12.93
CA PHE A 401 -8.00 -39.33 12.84
C PHE A 401 -8.51 -40.40 11.88
N SER A 402 -7.63 -40.90 11.00
CA SER A 402 -7.99 -41.89 9.96
C SER A 402 -7.01 -43.07 9.92
N HIS A 403 -6.74 -43.68 11.08
CA HIS A 403 -5.84 -44.83 11.22
C HIS A 403 -6.53 -46.04 11.88
N LEU A 404 -5.88 -47.20 11.83
CA LEU A 404 -6.35 -48.42 12.48
C LEU A 404 -6.38 -48.25 14.00
N ARG A 405 -7.47 -48.70 14.63
CA ARG A 405 -7.63 -48.66 16.10
C ARG A 405 -7.12 -49.93 16.79
N ARG A 406 -6.75 -50.96 16.03
CA ARG A 406 -6.27 -52.25 16.54
C ARG A 406 -5.16 -52.76 15.64
N LEU A 407 -4.13 -53.35 16.26
CA LEU A 407 -2.98 -53.95 15.59
C LEU A 407 -2.39 -55.08 16.46
N TYR A 408 -1.58 -55.96 15.89
CA TYR A 408 -0.93 -57.04 16.65
C TYR A 408 0.42 -56.61 17.22
N ALA A 409 0.87 -57.26 18.30
CA ALA A 409 2.25 -57.16 18.75
C ALA A 409 3.24 -57.44 17.60
N HIS A 410 4.36 -56.72 17.57
CA HIS A 410 5.39 -56.80 16.51
C HIS A 410 4.95 -56.38 15.11
N SER A 411 3.76 -55.78 14.94
CA SER A 411 3.30 -55.24 13.66
C SER A 411 3.55 -53.73 13.52
N PRO A 412 3.73 -53.22 12.28
CA PRO A 412 3.81 -51.78 12.03
C PRO A 412 2.45 -51.13 12.29
N GLY A 413 2.48 -49.94 12.91
CA GLY A 413 1.32 -49.08 13.11
C GLY A 413 1.55 -47.71 12.49
N THR A 414 0.52 -47.14 11.88
CA THR A 414 0.53 -45.79 11.31
C THR A 414 -0.46 -44.92 12.08
N LEU A 415 -0.02 -43.76 12.54
CA LEU A 415 -0.88 -42.69 13.06
C LEU A 415 -1.09 -41.68 11.95
N LYS A 416 -2.36 -41.39 11.67
CA LYS A 416 -2.75 -40.40 10.66
C LYS A 416 -3.77 -39.44 11.24
N ALA A 417 -3.42 -38.15 11.25
CA ALA A 417 -4.29 -37.05 11.60
C ALA A 417 -4.60 -36.21 10.34
N ALA A 418 -5.74 -35.54 10.35
CA ALA A 418 -6.11 -34.51 9.38
C ALA A 418 -6.67 -33.31 10.11
N ILE A 419 -6.44 -32.12 9.56
CA ILE A 419 -6.92 -30.85 10.10
C ILE A 419 -7.77 -30.15 9.04
N ASP A 420 -8.80 -29.43 9.47
CA ASP A 420 -9.78 -28.76 8.61
C ASP A 420 -9.36 -27.33 8.18
N ILE A 421 -8.05 -27.07 8.12
CA ILE A 421 -7.46 -25.82 7.62
C ILE A 421 -6.26 -26.13 6.70
N PRO A 422 -5.83 -25.17 5.86
CA PRO A 422 -4.63 -25.32 5.03
C PRO A 422 -3.37 -25.55 5.87
N MET A 423 -2.47 -26.42 5.42
CA MET A 423 -1.23 -26.73 6.14
C MET A 423 -0.27 -25.54 6.28
N ASN A 424 -0.38 -24.50 5.45
CA ASN A 424 0.43 -23.29 5.55
C ASN A 424 0.18 -22.48 6.84
N ASP A 425 -0.97 -22.72 7.48
CA ASP A 425 -1.34 -22.11 8.75
C ASP A 425 -0.75 -22.82 9.97
N VAL A 426 -0.23 -24.04 9.80
CA VAL A 426 0.38 -24.84 10.87
C VAL A 426 1.89 -24.57 10.90
N LYS A 427 2.39 -24.00 12.00
CA LYS A 427 3.82 -23.68 12.17
C LYS A 427 4.64 -24.87 12.65
N LYS A 428 4.05 -25.73 13.47
CA LYS A 428 4.73 -26.88 14.05
C LYS A 428 3.75 -28.00 14.35
N ILE A 429 4.18 -29.23 14.11
CA ILE A 429 3.47 -30.47 14.46
C ILE A 429 4.36 -31.24 15.42
N THR A 430 3.79 -31.77 16.49
CA THR A 430 4.47 -32.72 17.36
C THR A 430 3.53 -33.81 17.84
N TRP A 431 3.91 -35.05 17.56
CA TRP A 431 3.30 -36.22 18.18
C TRP A 431 3.96 -36.54 19.52
N GLN A 432 3.13 -36.84 20.51
CA GLN A 432 3.57 -37.28 21.83
C GLN A 432 2.80 -38.53 22.24
N GLN A 433 3.52 -39.58 22.62
CA GLN A 433 2.90 -40.73 23.28
C GLN A 433 2.53 -40.34 24.72
N ARG A 434 1.27 -40.58 25.10
CA ARG A 434 0.71 -40.23 26.41
C ARG A 434 0.79 -41.38 27.41
N PHE A 435 0.46 -42.59 26.97
CA PHE A 435 0.47 -43.79 27.81
C PHE A 435 0.66 -45.05 26.96
N GLY A 436 0.88 -46.16 27.66
CA GLY A 436 1.19 -47.46 27.05
C GLY A 436 2.69 -47.71 26.95
N GLU A 437 3.04 -48.84 26.34
CA GLU A 437 4.44 -49.22 26.12
C GLU A 437 5.13 -48.26 25.16
N GLN A 438 6.33 -47.77 25.51
CA GLN A 438 7.03 -46.76 24.74
C GLN A 438 7.40 -47.28 23.33
N VAL A 439 6.95 -46.58 22.30
CA VAL A 439 7.28 -46.85 20.89
C VAL A 439 8.08 -45.70 20.29
N GLN A 440 8.94 -46.01 19.32
CA GLN A 440 9.67 -44.99 18.56
C GLN A 440 8.83 -44.58 17.35
N LEU A 441 8.53 -43.28 17.25
CA LEU A 441 7.85 -42.69 16.10
C LEU A 441 8.88 -42.30 15.03
N THR A 442 8.61 -42.63 13.77
CA THR A 442 9.54 -42.39 12.66
C THR A 442 9.58 -40.91 12.24
N THR A 443 8.42 -40.27 12.12
CA THR A 443 8.26 -38.88 11.64
C THR A 443 7.32 -38.07 12.55
N PRO A 444 7.67 -37.87 13.84
CA PRO A 444 6.78 -37.25 14.82
C PRO A 444 6.44 -35.77 14.53
N ALA A 445 7.07 -35.15 13.53
CA ALA A 445 6.83 -33.77 13.11
C ALA A 445 5.90 -33.65 11.88
N GLU A 446 5.25 -34.73 11.47
CA GLU A 446 4.34 -34.78 10.32
C GLU A 446 2.92 -35.20 10.72
N MET A 447 1.93 -34.94 9.85
CA MET A 447 0.53 -35.37 10.08
C MET A 447 0.36 -36.89 10.01
N THR A 448 1.34 -37.59 9.42
CA THR A 448 1.40 -39.06 9.37
C THR A 448 2.74 -39.51 9.97
N THR A 449 2.69 -40.47 10.89
CA THR A 449 3.90 -41.05 11.50
C THR A 449 3.71 -42.53 11.76
N ASP A 450 4.78 -43.29 11.58
CA ASP A 450 4.79 -44.75 11.77
C ASP A 450 5.52 -45.16 13.04
N PHE A 451 5.22 -46.35 13.54
CA PHE A 451 5.90 -46.97 14.67
C PHE A 451 5.81 -48.50 14.59
N MET A 452 6.63 -49.20 15.37
CA MET A 452 6.55 -50.65 15.56
C MET A 452 5.95 -50.98 16.92
N ALA A 453 4.89 -51.77 16.94
CA ALA A 453 4.31 -52.28 18.17
C ALA A 453 5.23 -53.32 18.80
N LYS A 454 5.39 -53.28 20.13
CA LYS A 454 6.31 -54.16 20.85
C LYS A 454 5.58 -55.36 21.45
N SER A 455 4.79 -55.18 22.50
CA SER A 455 4.06 -56.27 23.16
C SER A 455 2.54 -56.11 23.04
N GLY A 456 1.81 -57.23 23.17
CA GLY A 456 0.35 -57.26 23.09
C GLY A 456 -0.35 -57.20 24.44
N GLY A 457 -1.64 -56.93 24.43
CA GLY A 457 -2.47 -56.75 25.62
C GLY A 457 -2.41 -55.33 26.21
N SER A 458 -1.91 -54.36 25.44
CA SER A 458 -1.74 -52.96 25.88
C SER A 458 -2.55 -52.00 25.02
N GLU A 459 -2.96 -50.87 25.61
CA GLU A 459 -3.52 -49.72 24.88
C GLU A 459 -2.42 -48.66 24.76
N LEU A 460 -2.24 -48.12 23.55
CA LEU A 460 -1.33 -47.00 23.30
C LEU A 460 -2.16 -45.73 23.07
N GLY A 461 -1.83 -44.67 23.81
CA GLY A 461 -2.44 -43.36 23.66
C GLY A 461 -1.46 -42.34 23.11
N PHE A 462 -1.91 -41.53 22.14
CA PHE A 462 -1.12 -40.50 21.48
C PHE A 462 -1.86 -39.16 21.48
N ALA A 463 -1.10 -38.07 21.55
CA ALA A 463 -1.56 -36.72 21.27
C ALA A 463 -0.81 -36.16 20.07
N VAL A 464 -1.53 -35.44 19.22
CA VAL A 464 -0.93 -34.53 18.25
C VAL A 464 -1.15 -33.11 18.74
N HIS A 465 -0.07 -32.33 18.78
CA HIS A 465 -0.08 -30.90 19.07
C HIS A 465 0.30 -30.12 17.82
N LEU A 466 -0.53 -29.12 17.49
CA LEU A 466 -0.43 -28.28 16.31
C LEU A 466 -0.29 -26.83 16.76
N THR A 467 0.88 -26.23 16.55
CA THR A 467 1.13 -24.82 16.86
C THR A 467 0.73 -23.98 15.65
N LEU A 468 -0.25 -23.07 15.82
CA LEU A 468 -0.76 -22.19 14.76
C LEU A 468 -0.10 -20.80 14.83
N SER A 469 0.19 -20.33 16.04
CA SER A 469 0.94 -19.11 16.33
C SER A 469 1.73 -19.28 17.63
N GLU A 470 2.50 -18.28 18.04
CA GLU A 470 3.29 -18.30 19.28
C GLU A 470 2.43 -18.60 20.52
N ASP A 471 1.18 -18.15 20.50
CA ASP A 471 0.26 -18.22 21.64
C ASP A 471 -0.80 -19.33 21.51
N VAL A 472 -0.91 -19.97 20.33
CA VAL A 472 -2.05 -20.85 20.01
C VAL A 472 -1.59 -22.23 19.60
N THR A 473 -1.98 -23.22 20.41
CA THR A 473 -1.76 -24.64 20.13
C THR A 473 -3.08 -25.41 20.21
N VAL A 474 -3.36 -26.21 19.18
CA VAL A 474 -4.49 -27.13 19.14
C VAL A 474 -3.99 -28.54 19.41
N SER A 475 -4.68 -29.27 20.27
CA SER A 475 -4.27 -30.63 20.66
C SER A 475 -5.43 -31.60 20.53
N ALA A 476 -5.16 -32.79 20.01
CA ALA A 476 -6.15 -33.86 19.91
C ALA A 476 -5.53 -35.21 20.27
N ASN A 477 -6.36 -36.11 20.82
CA ASN A 477 -5.93 -37.39 21.35
C ASN A 477 -6.51 -38.55 20.52
N THR A 478 -5.72 -39.60 20.34
CA THR A 478 -6.16 -40.86 19.74
C THR A 478 -5.58 -42.05 20.51
N ASN A 479 -6.32 -43.15 20.53
CA ASN A 479 -5.90 -44.39 21.17
C ASN A 479 -6.04 -45.57 20.22
N LEU A 480 -5.19 -46.57 20.40
CA LEU A 480 -5.28 -47.85 19.71
C LEU A 480 -4.94 -49.00 20.66
N THR A 481 -5.46 -50.19 20.34
CA THR A 481 -5.23 -51.41 21.13
C THR A 481 -4.25 -52.32 20.41
N VAL A 482 -3.21 -52.75 21.12
CA VAL A 482 -2.27 -53.78 20.65
C VAL A 482 -2.72 -55.13 21.17
N LEU A 483 -3.13 -56.01 20.27
CA LEU A 483 -3.53 -57.37 20.58
C LEU A 483 -2.30 -58.26 20.69
N SER A 484 -2.29 -59.18 21.66
CA SER A 484 -1.32 -60.27 21.66
C SER A 484 -1.45 -61.09 20.39
N SER A 485 -0.33 -61.32 19.70
CA SER A 485 -0.30 -62.26 18.59
C SER A 485 -0.46 -63.67 19.19
N GLN A 486 -1.67 -64.23 19.13
CA GLN A 486 -1.84 -65.66 19.34
C GLN A 486 -1.34 -66.34 18.08
N ARG A 487 -0.28 -67.15 18.21
CA ARG A 487 0.25 -67.98 17.12
C ARG A 487 -0.72 -69.13 16.83
N LEU A 488 -1.80 -68.81 16.14
CA LEU A 488 -2.82 -69.74 15.68
C LEU A 488 -2.51 -70.04 14.21
N ASN A 489 -2.72 -71.28 13.76
CA ASN A 489 -2.55 -71.64 12.35
C ASN A 489 -3.31 -70.68 11.43
N ASP A 490 -2.80 -70.38 10.23
CA ASP A 490 -3.44 -69.45 9.30
C ASP A 490 -3.29 -69.87 7.84
N THR A 491 -3.73 -71.08 7.55
CA THR A 491 -3.70 -71.68 6.22
C THR A 491 -4.58 -70.95 5.20
N GLY A 492 -5.57 -70.16 5.62
CA GLY A 492 -6.53 -69.52 4.71
C GLY A 492 -7.78 -70.36 4.46
N ASP A 493 -7.91 -71.52 5.12
CA ASP A 493 -9.02 -72.45 4.96
C ASP A 493 -10.20 -72.04 5.85
N VAL A 494 -11.33 -71.66 5.24
CA VAL A 494 -12.59 -71.32 5.95
C VAL A 494 -13.64 -72.43 5.92
N LEU A 495 -13.32 -73.56 5.28
CA LEU A 495 -14.19 -74.73 5.22
C LEU A 495 -13.69 -75.81 6.17
N TYR A 496 -14.59 -76.71 6.56
CA TYR A 496 -14.29 -77.82 7.45
C TYR A 496 -14.10 -79.13 6.67
N VAL A 497 -13.46 -80.10 7.32
CA VAL A 497 -13.36 -81.49 6.83
C VAL A 497 -14.18 -82.38 7.76
N ASP A 498 -15.11 -83.16 7.20
CA ASP A 498 -15.92 -84.11 7.95
C ASP A 498 -15.14 -85.38 8.34
N LYS A 499 -15.73 -86.25 9.17
CA LYS A 499 -15.12 -87.51 9.60
C LYS A 499 -14.86 -88.51 8.48
N GLN A 500 -15.45 -88.30 7.29
CA GLN A 500 -15.29 -89.11 6.10
C GLN A 500 -14.22 -88.54 5.16
N GLY A 501 -13.66 -87.36 5.47
CA GLY A 501 -12.65 -86.67 4.66
C GLY A 501 -13.23 -85.79 3.55
N ASN A 502 -14.51 -85.43 3.61
CA ASN A 502 -15.15 -84.50 2.67
C ASN A 502 -15.18 -83.07 3.21
N TRP A 503 -15.13 -82.12 2.29
CA TRP A 503 -15.25 -80.69 2.59
C TRP A 503 -16.70 -80.32 2.89
N THR A 504 -16.92 -79.57 3.97
CA THR A 504 -18.23 -79.18 4.44
C THR A 504 -18.22 -77.77 5.04
N GLN A 505 -19.36 -77.08 4.97
CA GLN A 505 -19.60 -75.83 5.70
C GLN A 505 -20.24 -76.08 7.07
N HIS A 506 -20.59 -77.33 7.39
CA HIS A 506 -21.26 -77.70 8.62
C HIS A 506 -20.25 -78.01 9.73
N ILE A 507 -20.11 -77.09 10.67
CA ILE A 507 -19.18 -77.19 11.81
C ILE A 507 -19.43 -78.44 12.69
N ALA A 508 -20.68 -78.90 12.79
CA ALA A 508 -21.08 -80.04 13.63
C ALA A 508 -20.45 -81.38 13.18
N ASP A 509 -20.14 -81.50 11.89
CA ASP A 509 -19.56 -82.71 11.30
C ASP A 509 -18.03 -82.64 11.21
N SER A 510 -17.45 -81.49 11.57
CA SER A 510 -16.02 -81.20 11.42
C SER A 510 -15.12 -82.08 12.28
N LEU A 511 -13.94 -82.38 11.75
CA LEU A 511 -12.80 -82.85 12.54
C LEU A 511 -12.33 -81.74 13.48
N ALA A 512 -11.96 -82.11 14.71
CA ALA A 512 -11.43 -81.16 15.68
C ALA A 512 -10.02 -80.70 15.27
N GLY A 513 -9.65 -79.47 15.65
CA GLY A 513 -8.31 -78.92 15.45
C GLY A 513 -8.04 -78.34 14.05
N LEU A 514 -9.07 -78.25 13.19
CA LEU A 514 -8.94 -77.57 11.90
C LEU A 514 -8.78 -76.06 12.08
N ASP A 515 -8.04 -75.44 11.16
CA ASP A 515 -7.78 -74.00 11.15
C ASP A 515 -9.08 -73.17 11.12
N ALA A 516 -10.02 -73.54 10.24
CA ALA A 516 -11.35 -72.96 10.16
C ALA A 516 -12.16 -73.01 11.48
N LEU A 517 -11.77 -73.87 12.44
CA LEU A 517 -12.45 -74.07 13.72
C LEU A 517 -11.75 -73.36 14.89
N VAL A 518 -10.42 -73.43 14.97
CA VAL A 518 -9.64 -72.96 16.12
C VAL A 518 -8.46 -72.05 15.77
N GLY A 519 -8.14 -71.89 14.49
CA GLY A 519 -7.04 -71.07 14.01
C GLY A 519 -7.44 -69.63 13.66
N ARG A 520 -6.59 -68.91 12.92
CA ARG A 520 -6.85 -67.52 12.52
C ARG A 520 -8.01 -67.43 11.52
N ASP A 521 -8.26 -68.49 10.77
CA ASP A 521 -9.37 -68.58 9.82
C ASP A 521 -10.75 -68.69 10.50
N ALA A 522 -10.79 -69.00 11.80
CA ALA A 522 -12.02 -68.98 12.60
C ALA A 522 -12.36 -67.58 13.17
N ALA A 523 -11.45 -66.61 13.06
CA ALA A 523 -11.60 -65.31 13.71
C ALA A 523 -12.64 -64.42 13.02
N SER A 524 -13.62 -63.92 13.78
CA SER A 524 -14.65 -63.00 13.27
C SER A 524 -14.14 -61.58 12.99
N VAL A 525 -13.00 -61.20 13.57
CA VAL A 525 -12.30 -59.93 13.32
C VAL A 525 -10.85 -60.25 13.02
N LEU A 526 -10.50 -60.18 11.74
CA LEU A 526 -9.15 -60.49 11.27
C LEU A 526 -8.39 -59.20 10.95
N LEU A 527 -7.21 -59.06 11.56
CA LEU A 527 -6.24 -58.04 11.18
C LEU A 527 -5.15 -58.69 10.33
N LYS A 528 -4.80 -58.07 9.21
CA LYS A 528 -3.77 -58.54 8.29
C LYS A 528 -2.82 -57.42 7.91
N GLN A 529 -1.56 -57.75 7.68
CA GLN A 529 -0.52 -56.87 7.16
C GLN A 529 -0.37 -57.01 5.63
N GLY A 530 -0.70 -58.17 5.10
CA GLY A 530 -0.44 -58.61 3.73
C GLY A 530 -1.69 -59.06 2.97
N ALA A 531 -1.47 -59.60 1.77
CA ALA A 531 -2.47 -59.75 0.72
C ALA A 531 -3.15 -61.13 0.65
N GLY A 532 -2.83 -62.04 1.56
CA GLY A 532 -3.32 -63.41 1.49
C GLY A 532 -4.81 -63.58 1.77
N PRO A 533 -5.40 -64.71 1.37
CA PRO A 533 -6.82 -64.99 1.57
C PRO A 533 -7.12 -65.25 3.06
N GLN A 534 -8.34 -64.89 3.49
CA GLN A 534 -8.86 -65.22 4.82
C GLN A 534 -7.84 -64.94 5.92
N GLY A 535 -7.57 -65.87 6.85
CA GLY A 535 -6.56 -65.78 7.89
C GLY A 535 -5.14 -65.61 7.37
N PHE A 536 -4.75 -66.31 6.29
CA PHE A 536 -3.37 -66.41 5.83
C PHE A 536 -2.72 -65.07 5.45
N ASP A 537 -1.83 -64.55 6.30
CA ASP A 537 -1.30 -63.21 6.15
C ASP A 537 0.13 -63.23 5.62
N PHE A 538 0.35 -62.85 4.36
CA PHE A 538 1.69 -62.83 3.77
C PHE A 538 1.97 -61.63 2.86
N ASN A 539 3.26 -61.34 2.68
CA ASN A 539 3.77 -60.43 1.68
C ASN A 539 4.65 -61.15 0.65
N PHE A 540 4.61 -60.70 -0.60
CA PHE A 540 5.59 -61.10 -1.60
C PHE A 540 6.87 -60.30 -1.43
N LEU A 541 8.02 -60.96 -1.63
CA LEU A 541 9.35 -60.36 -1.50
C LEU A 541 10.11 -60.38 -2.83
N SER A 542 10.90 -59.35 -3.06
CA SER A 542 11.88 -59.26 -4.14
C SER A 542 13.07 -60.20 -3.93
N GLU A 543 13.97 -60.29 -4.91
CA GLU A 543 15.25 -61.01 -4.74
C GLU A 543 16.09 -60.46 -3.58
N GLN A 544 15.98 -59.18 -3.27
CA GLN A 544 16.70 -58.49 -2.19
C GLN A 544 15.97 -58.58 -0.83
N GLY A 545 14.72 -59.05 -0.80
CA GLY A 545 13.92 -59.16 0.42
C GLY A 545 12.95 -57.99 0.68
N ASP A 546 12.82 -57.06 -0.26
CA ASP A 546 11.86 -55.95 -0.16
C ASP A 546 10.43 -56.42 -0.45
N VAL A 547 9.44 -55.87 0.25
CA VAL A 547 8.03 -56.17 -0.03
C VAL A 547 7.62 -55.62 -1.39
N VAL A 548 7.03 -56.45 -2.24
CA VAL A 548 6.54 -56.09 -3.58
C VAL A 548 5.05 -56.39 -3.73
N ALA A 549 4.43 -55.80 -4.77
CA ALA A 549 3.05 -56.09 -5.12
C ALA A 549 2.85 -57.59 -5.41
N ALA A 550 1.65 -58.10 -5.12
CA ALA A 550 1.32 -59.50 -5.33
C ALA A 550 1.48 -59.90 -6.81
N PHE A 551 2.13 -61.05 -7.03
CA PHE A 551 2.46 -61.58 -8.37
C PHE A 551 3.25 -60.61 -9.28
N SER A 552 3.94 -59.62 -8.70
CA SER A 552 4.91 -58.80 -9.43
C SER A 552 5.95 -59.69 -10.12
N THR A 553 6.44 -59.30 -11.29
CA THR A 553 7.56 -60.00 -11.95
C THR A 553 8.84 -59.97 -11.11
N GLN A 554 8.91 -59.08 -10.12
CA GLN A 554 9.99 -59.02 -9.14
C GLN A 554 9.78 -59.96 -7.95
N ALA A 555 8.59 -60.55 -7.78
CA ALA A 555 8.30 -61.44 -6.67
C ALA A 555 9.06 -62.76 -6.83
N VAL A 556 9.80 -63.10 -5.78
CA VAL A 556 10.66 -64.28 -5.73
C VAL A 556 10.32 -65.18 -4.55
N CYS A 557 9.89 -64.57 -3.44
CA CYS A 557 9.50 -65.29 -2.24
C CYS A 557 8.16 -64.80 -1.70
N LEU A 558 7.59 -65.60 -0.82
CA LEU A 558 6.41 -65.26 -0.03
C LEU A 558 6.80 -65.35 1.45
N ARG A 559 6.65 -64.24 2.19
CA ARG A 559 6.84 -64.22 3.63
C ARG A 559 5.49 -64.28 4.32
N ASP A 560 5.27 -65.34 5.06
CA ASP A 560 4.19 -65.45 6.01
C ASP A 560 4.46 -64.48 7.19
N ASN A 561 3.60 -63.47 7.33
CA ASN A 561 3.69 -62.45 8.36
C ASN A 561 3.20 -62.96 9.73
N HIS A 562 2.53 -64.10 9.76
CA HIS A 562 2.10 -64.74 10.98
C HIS A 562 3.21 -65.60 11.61
N THR A 563 3.84 -66.47 10.82
CA THR A 563 4.93 -67.35 11.30
C THR A 563 6.32 -66.72 11.18
N GLY A 564 6.51 -65.78 10.25
CA GLY A 564 7.81 -65.23 9.89
C GLY A 564 8.58 -66.08 8.86
N PHE A 565 8.05 -67.23 8.46
CA PHE A 565 8.69 -68.09 7.48
C PHE A 565 8.63 -67.50 6.07
N VAL A 566 9.70 -67.70 5.31
CA VAL A 566 9.83 -67.26 3.92
C VAL A 566 9.88 -68.47 3.01
N TRP A 567 9.00 -68.50 2.03
CA TRP A 567 8.84 -69.59 1.07
C TRP A 567 9.32 -69.18 -0.31
N LEU A 568 10.06 -70.06 -0.98
CA LEU A 568 10.54 -69.81 -2.34
C LEU A 568 9.38 -69.99 -3.34
N LEU A 569 9.11 -68.99 -4.18
CA LEU A 569 8.14 -69.13 -5.26
C LEU A 569 8.67 -70.07 -6.34
N LYS A 570 7.77 -70.92 -6.83
CA LYS A 570 7.99 -71.85 -7.92
C LYS A 570 7.74 -71.16 -9.27
N THR A 571 8.66 -71.40 -10.19
CA THR A 571 8.71 -70.87 -11.56
C THR A 571 9.07 -72.00 -12.53
N ALA A 572 8.89 -71.80 -13.82
CA ALA A 572 9.43 -72.74 -14.82
C ALA A 572 10.96 -72.96 -14.71
N ALA A 573 11.71 -71.96 -14.21
CA ALA A 573 13.17 -72.00 -14.13
C ALA A 573 13.72 -72.78 -12.92
N ASN A 574 13.01 -72.80 -11.79
CA ASN A 574 13.41 -73.51 -10.56
C ASN A 574 12.48 -74.70 -10.22
N GLY A 575 11.71 -75.15 -11.21
CA GLY A 575 10.69 -76.18 -11.10
C GLY A 575 9.36 -75.61 -10.65
N ASP A 576 8.27 -76.05 -11.28
CA ASP A 576 6.92 -75.83 -10.77
C ASP A 576 6.67 -76.65 -9.48
N LEU A 577 5.47 -76.54 -8.90
CA LEU A 577 5.09 -77.33 -7.71
C LEU A 577 5.08 -78.85 -7.97
N GLN A 578 5.04 -79.29 -9.23
CA GLN A 578 5.03 -80.70 -9.64
C GLN A 578 6.42 -81.26 -9.96
N SER A 579 7.42 -80.40 -9.99
CA SER A 579 8.75 -80.77 -10.42
C SER A 579 9.42 -81.67 -9.40
N LYS A 580 9.82 -82.86 -9.85
CA LYS A 580 10.56 -83.82 -9.05
C LYS A 580 12.07 -83.62 -9.22
N GLN A 581 12.81 -83.53 -8.12
CA GLN A 581 14.27 -83.44 -8.09
C GLN A 581 14.87 -84.50 -7.16
N ASN A 582 16.09 -84.96 -7.45
CA ASN A 582 16.81 -85.83 -6.53
C ASN A 582 17.43 -85.02 -5.37
N ILE A 583 17.82 -85.70 -4.29
CA ILE A 583 18.33 -85.04 -3.08
C ILE A 583 19.61 -84.23 -3.30
N ASN A 584 20.48 -84.65 -4.24
CA ASN A 584 21.72 -83.92 -4.54
C ASN A 584 21.43 -82.60 -5.24
N GLN A 585 20.45 -82.57 -6.15
CA GLN A 585 19.99 -81.34 -6.81
C GLN A 585 19.36 -80.36 -5.82
N ILE A 586 18.54 -80.87 -4.88
CA ILE A 586 17.91 -80.06 -3.84
C ILE A 586 18.97 -79.42 -2.94
N ASN A 587 19.95 -80.20 -2.49
CA ASN A 587 21.05 -79.68 -1.65
C ASN A 587 21.88 -78.62 -2.38
N SER A 588 22.18 -78.82 -3.66
CA SER A 588 22.88 -77.82 -4.48
C SER A 588 22.08 -76.52 -4.61
N ASN A 589 20.76 -76.60 -4.76
CA ASN A 589 19.89 -75.43 -4.81
C ASN A 589 19.88 -74.68 -3.49
N ILE A 590 19.80 -75.39 -2.36
CA ILE A 590 19.88 -74.80 -1.02
C ILE A 590 21.19 -74.03 -0.83
N THR A 591 22.34 -74.63 -1.16
CA THR A 591 23.65 -73.96 -1.07
C THR A 591 23.66 -72.67 -1.90
N ALA A 592 23.22 -72.75 -3.16
CA ALA A 592 23.20 -71.58 -4.05
C ALA A 592 22.27 -70.46 -3.56
N LEU A 593 21.13 -70.78 -2.96
CA LEU A 593 20.21 -69.78 -2.40
C LEU A 593 20.80 -69.10 -1.17
N ASN A 594 21.46 -69.86 -0.30
CA ASN A 594 22.11 -69.34 0.90
C ASN A 594 23.31 -68.45 0.59
N GLU A 595 24.16 -68.85 -0.35
CA GLU A 595 25.29 -68.04 -0.83
C GLU A 595 24.83 -66.70 -1.42
N LYS A 596 23.72 -66.71 -2.16
CA LYS A 596 23.14 -65.50 -2.77
C LYS A 596 22.30 -64.66 -1.82
N GLN A 597 22.07 -65.12 -0.59
CA GLN A 597 21.17 -64.48 0.37
C GLN A 597 19.78 -64.21 -0.22
N ARG A 598 19.23 -65.16 -0.98
CA ARG A 598 18.01 -64.96 -1.76
C ARG A 598 16.86 -64.49 -0.87
N CYS A 599 16.17 -63.42 -1.28
CA CYS A 599 15.10 -62.76 -0.52
C CYS A 599 15.55 -62.23 0.85
N GLY A 600 16.82 -61.86 0.96
CA GLY A 600 17.45 -61.43 2.21
C GLY A 600 17.76 -62.56 3.20
N MET A 601 17.64 -63.83 2.78
CA MET A 601 17.74 -64.99 3.67
C MET A 601 18.95 -65.88 3.37
N GLN A 602 19.61 -66.38 4.43
CA GLN A 602 20.77 -67.28 4.36
C GLN A 602 20.50 -68.68 4.95
N THR A 603 19.23 -68.98 5.28
CA THR A 603 18.80 -70.16 6.03
C THR A 603 17.85 -71.07 5.24
N TRP A 604 17.93 -71.03 3.91
CA TRP A 604 17.16 -71.91 3.02
C TRP A 604 17.40 -73.38 3.35
N ARG A 605 16.31 -74.13 3.46
CA ARG A 605 16.28 -75.56 3.81
C ARG A 605 14.96 -76.20 3.40
N LEU A 606 14.87 -77.51 3.62
CA LEU A 606 13.59 -78.23 3.57
C LEU A 606 12.78 -77.93 4.85
N PRO A 607 11.46 -77.67 4.74
CA PRO A 607 10.56 -77.41 5.87
C PRO A 607 10.28 -78.69 6.64
N ASN A 608 10.24 -78.68 7.97
CA ASN A 608 9.73 -79.85 8.72
C ASN A 608 8.22 -80.05 8.49
N ALA A 609 7.64 -81.14 9.01
CA ALA A 609 6.22 -81.45 8.78
C ALA A 609 5.26 -80.36 9.32
N GLU A 610 5.56 -79.78 10.49
CA GLU A 610 4.73 -78.73 11.10
C GLU A 610 4.81 -77.41 10.32
N GLN A 611 6.01 -77.03 9.90
CA GLN A 611 6.26 -75.84 9.09
C GLN A 611 5.60 -75.97 7.71
N LEU A 612 5.64 -77.16 7.12
CA LEU A 612 4.93 -77.41 5.88
C LEU A 612 3.40 -77.31 6.08
N LEU A 613 2.89 -77.87 7.18
CA LEU A 613 1.47 -77.79 7.52
C LEU A 613 0.97 -76.36 7.74
N SER A 614 1.84 -75.42 8.13
CA SER A 614 1.44 -74.02 8.34
C SER A 614 1.03 -73.29 7.06
N VAL A 615 1.44 -73.79 5.89
CA VAL A 615 1.10 -73.21 4.57
C VAL A 615 0.38 -74.21 3.65
N LEU A 616 0.00 -75.38 4.18
CA LEU A 616 -0.79 -76.37 3.47
C LEU A 616 -2.27 -76.20 3.78
N SER A 617 -3.02 -75.69 2.80
CA SER A 617 -4.46 -75.90 2.77
C SER A 617 -4.77 -77.37 2.49
N THR A 618 -5.84 -77.87 3.10
CA THR A 618 -6.37 -79.20 2.79
C THR A 618 -7.48 -79.15 1.73
N HIS A 619 -7.94 -77.94 1.34
CA HIS A 619 -9.10 -77.69 0.50
C HIS A 619 -8.85 -78.02 -0.97
N LYS A 620 -9.82 -78.67 -1.66
CA LYS A 620 -9.60 -79.21 -3.01
C LYS A 620 -9.58 -78.15 -4.13
N SER A 621 -10.15 -76.96 -3.93
CA SER A 621 -10.32 -75.96 -4.99
C SER A 621 -9.72 -74.57 -4.70
N GLU A 622 -9.29 -74.29 -3.48
CA GLU A 622 -8.64 -73.02 -3.09
C GLU A 622 -7.46 -73.36 -2.18
N HIS A 623 -6.26 -73.46 -2.76
CA HIS A 623 -5.07 -73.90 -2.01
C HIS A 623 -4.16 -72.73 -1.70
N THR A 624 -3.73 -72.61 -0.44
CA THR A 624 -2.65 -71.71 0.03
C THR A 624 -1.37 -71.85 -0.80
N LEU A 625 -1.06 -73.08 -1.24
CA LEU A 625 0.09 -73.38 -2.08
C LEU A 625 0.05 -72.70 -3.46
N HIS A 626 -1.12 -72.30 -3.96
CA HIS A 626 -1.19 -71.58 -5.24
C HIS A 626 -0.44 -70.24 -5.16
N TRP A 627 -0.39 -69.64 -3.97
CA TRP A 627 0.37 -68.42 -3.71
C TRP A 627 1.90 -68.63 -3.71
N LEU A 628 2.36 -69.89 -3.69
CA LEU A 628 3.77 -70.25 -3.91
C LEU A 628 4.13 -70.37 -5.41
N THR A 629 3.29 -69.85 -6.30
CA THR A 629 3.62 -69.70 -7.71
C THR A 629 4.05 -68.26 -8.00
N ALA A 630 5.01 -68.08 -8.90
CA ALA A 630 5.52 -66.75 -9.23
C ALA A 630 4.60 -65.92 -10.14
N THR A 631 3.47 -66.47 -10.61
CA THR A 631 2.59 -65.82 -11.59
C THR A 631 1.13 -66.10 -11.32
N GLU A 632 0.26 -65.10 -11.49
CA GLU A 632 -1.19 -65.24 -11.32
C GLU A 632 -1.82 -66.30 -12.24
N ALA A 633 -1.33 -66.43 -13.49
CA ALA A 633 -1.78 -67.47 -14.41
C ALA A 633 -1.52 -68.90 -13.91
N GLY A 634 -0.58 -69.06 -12.96
CA GLY A 634 -0.30 -70.32 -12.29
C GLY A 634 -1.39 -70.76 -11.31
N LEU A 635 -2.24 -69.84 -10.82
CA LEU A 635 -3.28 -70.12 -9.82
C LEU A 635 -4.38 -71.09 -10.31
N GLY A 636 -4.55 -71.25 -11.63
CA GLY A 636 -5.61 -72.07 -12.24
C GLY A 636 -5.22 -73.51 -12.58
N GLN A 637 -3.95 -73.91 -12.40
CA GLN A 637 -3.54 -75.30 -12.65
C GLN A 637 -3.84 -76.17 -11.42
N VAL A 638 -4.47 -77.34 -11.63
CA VAL A 638 -4.82 -78.25 -10.54
C VAL A 638 -3.54 -78.89 -9.98
N PHE A 639 -3.13 -78.52 -8.77
CA PHE A 639 -1.90 -79.03 -8.16
C PHE A 639 -2.12 -80.17 -7.14
N SER A 640 -1.00 -80.76 -6.71
CA SER A 640 -0.92 -82.00 -5.93
C SER A 640 -1.53 -81.82 -4.56
N ARG A 641 -2.44 -82.72 -4.24
CA ARG A 641 -3.27 -82.71 -3.03
C ARG A 641 -2.50 -83.36 -1.88
N LEU A 642 -2.69 -82.85 -0.67
CA LEU A 642 -2.59 -83.73 0.50
C LEU A 642 -3.75 -84.73 0.41
N GLN A 643 -3.49 -85.95 -0.08
CA GLN A 643 -4.49 -87.01 -0.04
C GLN A 643 -4.59 -87.55 1.38
N LEU A 644 -5.63 -87.13 2.10
CA LEU A 644 -6.09 -87.80 3.32
C LEU A 644 -6.69 -89.15 2.89
N LEU A 645 -5.96 -90.25 3.11
CA LEU A 645 -6.51 -91.58 2.95
C LEU A 645 -7.35 -91.92 4.19
N SER A 646 -8.66 -92.12 3.98
CA SER A 646 -9.58 -92.57 5.01
C SER A 646 -9.41 -94.08 5.24
N ALA A 647 -9.07 -94.46 6.48
CA ALA A 647 -8.96 -95.84 6.91
C ALA A 647 -10.32 -96.35 7.40
N THR A 648 -10.92 -97.31 6.71
CA THR A 648 -11.90 -98.18 7.35
C THR A 648 -11.23 -99.00 8.45
N LYS A 649 -11.46 -98.58 9.71
CA LYS A 649 -11.40 -99.30 11.01
C LYS A 649 -10.18 -100.20 11.30
N LYS A 650 -9.25 -99.70 12.12
CA LYS A 650 -9.04 -100.07 13.55
C LYS A 650 -7.62 -99.71 14.00
N ALA A 651 -7.56 -99.17 15.22
CA ALA A 651 -6.41 -98.99 16.11
C ALA A 651 -5.31 -98.02 15.62
N ASP A 652 -5.23 -96.88 16.32
CA ASP A 652 -4.08 -96.00 16.50
C ASP A 652 -3.04 -96.02 15.37
N GLN A 653 -3.24 -95.15 14.37
CA GLN A 653 -2.22 -94.91 13.36
C GLN A 653 -2.04 -93.42 13.06
N ASN A 654 -0.79 -93.01 13.20
CA ASN A 654 -0.25 -91.72 12.82
C ASN A 654 -0.33 -91.52 11.30
N TYR A 655 -0.64 -90.30 10.91
CA TYR A 655 -0.71 -89.84 9.53
C TYR A 655 0.68 -89.80 8.88
N ILE A 656 0.85 -90.38 7.69
CA ILE A 656 2.09 -90.25 6.91
C ILE A 656 1.84 -89.30 5.75
N ILE A 657 2.35 -88.08 5.88
CA ILE A 657 2.48 -87.13 4.77
C ILE A 657 3.80 -87.45 4.07
N ASN A 658 3.76 -88.09 2.89
CA ASN A 658 4.96 -88.32 2.10
C ASN A 658 5.31 -87.07 1.28
N TRP A 659 5.73 -86.03 1.98
CA TRP A 659 6.54 -84.93 1.47
C TRP A 659 7.70 -84.87 2.43
N HIS A 660 8.88 -85.35 2.02
CA HIS A 660 9.94 -85.66 2.99
C HIS A 660 10.86 -84.45 3.20
N PRO A 661 10.80 -83.79 4.36
CA PRO A 661 11.97 -83.25 5.01
C PRO A 661 12.65 -84.36 5.79
N SER A 662 13.95 -84.47 5.67
CA SER A 662 14.74 -85.56 6.24
C SER A 662 14.60 -85.65 7.76
N THR A 663 13.68 -86.48 8.26
CA THR A 663 13.92 -87.58 9.23
C THR A 663 12.61 -88.16 9.77
N LEU A 664 12.18 -89.29 9.20
CA LEU A 664 11.41 -90.34 9.88
C LEU A 664 12.17 -91.63 9.59
N THR A 665 12.59 -92.31 10.65
CA THR A 665 13.64 -93.32 10.60
C THR A 665 13.21 -94.66 10.01
N SER A 666 14.20 -95.28 9.37
CA SER A 666 14.38 -96.69 8.96
C SER A 666 13.21 -97.39 8.27
N SER A 667 13.37 -97.55 6.94
CA SER A 667 12.69 -98.48 6.02
C SER A 667 11.44 -97.99 5.31
N TRP A 668 11.59 -96.91 4.52
CA TRP A 668 10.74 -96.66 3.36
C TRP A 668 11.63 -96.39 2.14
N MET A 669 12.00 -97.44 1.40
CA MET A 669 12.57 -97.27 0.06
C MET A 669 11.43 -97.02 -0.93
N SER A 670 11.23 -95.75 -1.29
CA SER A 670 10.58 -95.43 -2.57
C SER A 670 11.56 -95.79 -3.69
N SER A 671 11.12 -96.58 -4.66
CA SER A 671 11.90 -96.91 -5.87
C SER A 671 12.01 -95.74 -6.86
N GLN A 672 11.64 -94.52 -6.48
CA GLN A 672 11.71 -93.33 -7.33
C GLN A 672 12.82 -92.38 -6.88
N ASN A 673 13.82 -92.18 -7.74
CA ASN A 673 14.96 -91.28 -7.53
C ASN A 673 14.63 -89.77 -7.63
N ALA A 674 13.35 -89.36 -7.53
CA ALA A 674 12.94 -87.97 -7.75
C ALA A 674 11.75 -87.56 -6.84
N TYR A 675 11.83 -86.36 -6.25
CA TYR A 675 10.97 -85.87 -5.17
C TYR A 675 10.40 -84.46 -5.43
N HIS A 676 9.14 -84.22 -5.06
CA HIS A 676 8.60 -82.86 -4.95
C HIS A 676 9.27 -82.15 -3.77
N PHE A 677 9.62 -80.87 -3.92
CA PHE A 677 10.34 -80.13 -2.89
C PHE A 677 9.83 -78.68 -2.77
N LEU A 678 9.65 -78.22 -1.54
CA LEU A 678 9.47 -76.82 -1.20
C LEU A 678 10.67 -76.39 -0.36
N LEU A 679 11.16 -75.19 -0.60
CA LEU A 679 12.23 -74.61 0.18
C LEU A 679 11.64 -73.47 1.00
N MET A 680 11.99 -73.48 2.28
CA MET A 680 11.70 -72.40 3.19
C MET A 680 13.01 -71.82 3.73
N ALA A 681 12.97 -70.58 4.13
CA ALA A 681 13.98 -69.92 4.93
C ALA A 681 13.31 -69.22 6.11
N GLY A 682 14.13 -68.84 7.08
CA GLY A 682 13.63 -68.51 8.41
C GLY A 682 13.55 -69.78 9.25
N GLU A 683 14.46 -69.88 10.20
CA GLU A 683 14.16 -69.72 11.62
C GLU A 683 15.25 -68.81 12.17
#